data_AF-A0A6B0WVC6-F1
#
_entry.id   AF-A0A6B0WVC6-F1
#
_cell.length_a   1.000
_cell.length_b   1.000
_cell.length_c   1.000
_cell.angle_alpha   90.00
_cell.angle_beta   90.00
_cell.angle_gamma   90.00
#
_symmetry.space_group_name_H-M   'P 1'
#
loop_
_entity.id
_entity.type
_entity.pdbx_description
1 polymer ?
#
loop_
_entity_poly.entity_id
_entity_poly.type
_entity_poly.pdbx_seq_one_letter_code
_entity_poly.pdbx_strand_id
1 'polypeptide(L)'
;MLYLVPSIALMGQTMREWARNRSISHAYVGVCSDKTTGQSGDGDKARDLAELSMPVSTDRAGIVQALAQPTGSKMRVVFSTYQSLPVLTSALPKHFAFDLVICDEAHRTTGVDRPTDEEVSAFRLIHDDEAVPARFRLFMTATQRIYTAAAKVRAATKDSDIYSMDDERNYGSLLYEMSFKDAVDAGLLSDYEVLIVATSQSRLTTGMSDLVATVNKTGGKTQIVSKEDAVKLLGCWDALADPNTTGVTQDRATGKLANGDRQGHLNTAIAFTNTVKLSQAIAGPSGEARGLWQGVAAEASVGTDTAKLLQMSVQHVDGKTPAIIRAAQLDRLRADPEPGRCQVISNARVLTEGVDVPALDAVVFLQPRKSKIDIVQAVGRVMRTYPGKGTGYIVIPVVVPEGKGVTDTEVLDSSDFNVVWDVVRALRSHDERMDMWVNHIDAARNSDRVTLIDRGTDQPLGDDEDVEQLRFLLDERVASKMVERCGDRKLWPSWGARAANVCREVRKRVDTRLADTDTAESFNEFVSALRSSVGDHLTEDQAAEMVAQHVVTIPIFDCLFADSEFANANPISVAINNLLGSLAPTDATEAEAADGSALAMGLFEEELRPLTRAYRTMRAVFEGALTAAAKVDVLREIYDGFFKAAMQDVVSRLGIVYTPVEIVDFMIRSADAVCRAEFGVGITSENVNALDPFTGTGTFIYRMLTAQDSDGNDTIRSGDLRRKYYSELYANELVLLAYYIAAIKIEAGMAERGGFPPGSFEPFPGVTFGDTFLATSGGAQLPGMADNTARQSRQGGVPITIIATNPPWSTGQKSSGDDNPNIDYPHIERRVRDTYGKRHREETGSGAGPASGNLYVESFRWATDRLDIPHSDPPRRGMIAMVHPNSLSTAPSLLGMRAALRDEFSDIYVVNLLGDANKSGDERQREGQSVFRQGSRNGVQITVAVRNPDKDLSQPAKLHYATAPEYSSEKEKFAWLAQLGDVTSDELETVPVNDDHNWVNLTDGSFEDMLPVCDTDSTVHAAVALHALGAKTNCDTYVYSFSYDDLASRINRLIDAYDSALARVHSAPAGSRGALIEQVTKNTEESLRSIKWTHTLKQSLKKGEVIEFDETRIREVLYRPFTKLWLYEDHRIVSQARAASDLFPRTDGATAPPPGGSTHLDTIDRSNLRDPRYRHRRRSQVSRDRGGLQTHSWEGIMISSSSNMTFQALATSTLPDVAAVKGSQQTRVIPRLRQS
;
A
#
# COMPACT_ATOMS: atom_id res chain seq x y z
N MET A 1 1.35 -33.81 36.20
CA MET A 1 0.80 -32.86 35.21
C MET A 1 -0.28 -31.99 35.84
N LEU A 2 -0.38 -30.72 35.43
CA LEU A 2 -1.46 -29.80 35.76
C LEU A 2 -2.25 -29.46 34.48
N TYR A 3 -3.58 -29.47 34.54
CA TYR A 3 -4.46 -29.04 33.46
C TYR A 3 -5.36 -27.90 33.98
N LEU A 4 -5.23 -26.72 33.36
CA LEU A 4 -5.97 -25.51 33.73
C LEU A 4 -7.08 -25.22 32.73
N VAL A 5 -8.24 -24.83 33.27
CA VAL A 5 -9.41 -24.45 32.49
C VAL A 5 -10.09 -23.19 33.04
N PRO A 6 -10.77 -22.38 32.21
CA PRO A 6 -11.45 -21.16 32.63
C PRO A 6 -12.74 -21.36 33.44
N SER A 7 -13.41 -22.51 33.29
CA SER A 7 -14.74 -22.73 33.85
C SER A 7 -14.93 -24.13 34.43
N ILE A 8 -15.83 -24.23 35.41
CA ILE A 8 -16.19 -25.48 36.09
C ILE A 8 -16.83 -26.49 35.11
N ALA A 9 -17.62 -26.00 34.14
CA ALA A 9 -18.25 -26.83 33.12
C ALA A 9 -17.20 -27.52 32.23
N LEU A 10 -16.21 -26.76 31.76
CA LEU A 10 -15.11 -27.29 30.94
C LEU A 10 -14.22 -28.22 31.75
N MET A 11 -14.01 -27.95 33.04
CA MET A 11 -13.30 -28.88 33.95
C MET A 11 -13.99 -30.25 34.00
N GLY A 12 -15.30 -30.26 34.25
CA GLY A 12 -16.08 -31.50 34.30
C GLY A 12 -16.13 -32.24 32.97
N GLN A 13 -16.14 -31.53 31.83
CA GLN A 13 -16.03 -32.13 30.50
C GLN A 13 -14.65 -32.77 30.29
N THR A 14 -13.58 -32.01 30.53
CA THR A 14 -12.19 -32.45 30.35
C THR A 14 -11.88 -33.68 31.18
N MET A 15 -12.27 -33.68 32.46
CA MET A 15 -12.06 -34.82 33.35
C MET A 15 -12.72 -36.11 32.84
N ARG A 16 -13.97 -36.02 32.34
CA ARG A 16 -14.70 -37.17 31.81
C ARG A 16 -14.08 -37.69 30.52
N GLU A 17 -13.75 -36.79 29.59
CA GLU A 17 -13.17 -37.20 28.31
C GLU A 17 -11.75 -37.76 28.46
N TRP A 18 -10.96 -37.22 29.40
CA TRP A 18 -9.65 -37.80 29.77
C TRP A 18 -9.79 -39.17 30.43
N ALA A 19 -10.79 -39.37 31.29
CA ALA A 19 -11.04 -40.67 31.91
C ALA A 19 -11.45 -41.73 30.86
N ARG A 20 -12.26 -41.34 29.87
CA ARG A 20 -12.76 -42.21 28.80
C ARG A 20 -11.70 -42.60 27.76
N ASN A 21 -10.87 -41.65 27.34
CA ASN A 21 -9.97 -41.82 26.19
C ASN A 21 -8.50 -42.11 26.56
N ARG A 22 -8.21 -42.40 27.83
CA ARG A 22 -6.85 -42.69 28.28
C ARG A 22 -6.34 -44.04 27.79
N SER A 23 -5.08 -44.08 27.35
CA SER A 23 -4.33 -45.33 27.13
C SER A 23 -3.46 -45.72 28.34
N ILE A 24 -3.24 -44.80 29.28
CA ILE A 24 -2.42 -44.99 30.49
C ILE A 24 -3.31 -44.81 31.73
N SER A 25 -3.00 -45.51 32.82
CA SER A 25 -3.71 -45.36 34.09
C SER A 25 -3.38 -44.01 34.75
N HIS A 26 -4.41 -43.32 35.25
CA HIS A 26 -4.27 -42.00 35.86
C HIS A 26 -4.70 -41.99 37.34
N ALA A 27 -4.18 -41.02 38.08
CA ALA A 27 -4.68 -40.64 39.41
C ALA A 27 -5.09 -39.17 39.36
N TYR A 28 -6.37 -38.88 39.63
CA TYR A 28 -6.95 -37.56 39.44
C TYR A 28 -7.09 -36.79 40.75
N VAL A 29 -6.74 -35.49 40.69
CA VAL A 29 -7.02 -34.51 41.75
C VAL A 29 -7.80 -33.35 41.13
N GLY A 30 -9.00 -33.05 41.64
CA GLY A 30 -9.82 -31.94 41.16
C GLY A 30 -9.87 -30.79 42.16
N VAL A 31 -9.50 -29.58 41.71
CA VAL A 31 -9.45 -28.37 42.55
C VAL A 31 -10.34 -27.27 41.96
N CYS A 32 -11.58 -27.16 42.45
CA CYS A 32 -12.51 -26.06 42.16
C CYS A 32 -13.54 -25.86 43.28
N SER A 33 -14.31 -24.76 43.19
CA SER A 33 -15.28 -24.34 44.22
C SER A 33 -16.58 -25.15 44.28
N ASP A 34 -16.91 -25.94 43.24
CA ASP A 34 -18.13 -26.74 43.18
C ASP A 34 -17.87 -28.23 43.45
N LYS A 35 -18.35 -28.70 44.60
CA LYS A 35 -18.21 -30.08 45.08
C LYS A 35 -19.03 -31.10 44.29
N THR A 36 -19.96 -30.65 43.44
CA THR A 36 -20.78 -31.51 42.56
C THR A 36 -20.12 -31.76 41.21
N THR A 37 -19.01 -31.08 40.91
CA THR A 37 -18.23 -31.28 39.69
C THR A 37 -17.72 -32.72 39.63
N GLY A 38 -18.23 -33.51 38.69
CA GLY A 38 -17.90 -34.94 38.55
C GLY A 38 -18.92 -35.91 39.15
N GLN A 39 -20.04 -35.46 39.71
CA GLN A 39 -21.13 -36.34 40.16
C GLN A 39 -22.23 -36.42 39.08
N SER A 40 -22.38 -37.57 38.44
CA SER A 40 -23.49 -37.86 37.52
C SER A 40 -24.67 -38.44 38.31
N GLY A 41 -25.88 -37.91 38.15
CA GLY A 41 -27.10 -38.38 38.82
C GLY A 41 -27.68 -39.70 38.27
N ASP A 42 -26.88 -40.50 37.57
CA ASP A 42 -27.32 -41.72 36.88
C ASP A 42 -26.43 -42.89 37.32
N GLY A 43 -27.04 -43.92 37.91
CA GLY A 43 -26.37 -45.00 38.65
C GLY A 43 -25.40 -45.85 37.82
N ASP A 44 -25.55 -45.87 36.50
CA ASP A 44 -24.64 -46.59 35.58
C ASP A 44 -23.47 -45.74 35.05
N LYS A 45 -23.55 -44.41 35.13
CA LYS A 45 -22.46 -43.47 34.74
C LYS A 45 -21.56 -43.06 35.91
N ALA A 46 -21.83 -43.59 37.11
CA ALA A 46 -21.07 -43.31 38.34
C ALA A 46 -19.72 -44.06 38.43
N ARG A 47 -19.44 -45.01 37.53
CA ARG A 47 -18.17 -45.77 37.52
C ARG A 47 -16.98 -45.01 36.91
N ASP A 48 -17.21 -43.98 36.10
CA ASP A 48 -16.14 -43.29 35.35
C ASP A 48 -15.24 -42.38 36.21
N LEU A 49 -15.63 -42.06 37.45
CA LEU A 49 -14.90 -41.12 38.34
C LEU A 49 -14.53 -41.71 39.71
N ALA A 50 -14.54 -43.05 39.84
CA ALA A 50 -14.12 -43.76 41.06
C ALA A 50 -12.62 -43.62 41.40
N GLU A 51 -11.84 -42.92 40.56
CA GLU A 51 -10.38 -42.78 40.66
C GLU A 51 -9.91 -41.40 41.18
N LEU A 52 -10.85 -40.57 41.65
CA LEU A 52 -10.51 -39.33 42.34
C LEU A 52 -9.82 -39.63 43.68
N SER A 53 -8.57 -39.15 43.83
CA SER A 53 -7.81 -39.30 45.08
C SER A 53 -8.41 -38.50 46.24
N MET A 54 -9.31 -37.56 45.94
CA MET A 54 -10.14 -36.80 46.88
C MET A 54 -11.42 -36.30 46.18
N PRO A 55 -12.52 -36.07 46.92
CA PRO A 55 -13.63 -35.28 46.41
C PRO A 55 -13.14 -33.91 45.93
N VAL A 56 -13.69 -33.40 44.84
CA VAL A 56 -13.33 -32.07 44.31
C VAL A 56 -13.51 -31.03 45.41
N SER A 57 -12.44 -30.28 45.70
CA SER A 57 -12.41 -29.37 46.86
C SER A 57 -11.35 -28.29 46.69
N THR A 58 -11.54 -27.17 47.40
CA THR A 58 -10.54 -26.12 47.62
C THR A 58 -9.88 -26.23 49.00
N ASP A 59 -10.08 -27.35 49.71
CA ASP A 59 -9.45 -27.57 51.02
C ASP A 59 -7.96 -27.88 50.87
N ARG A 60 -7.12 -27.01 51.44
CA ARG A 60 -5.65 -27.10 51.33
C ARG A 60 -5.11 -28.40 51.93
N ALA A 61 -5.62 -28.83 53.09
CA ALA A 61 -5.14 -30.04 53.76
C ALA A 61 -5.42 -31.29 52.92
N GLY A 62 -6.63 -31.38 52.34
CA GLY A 62 -7.00 -32.44 51.41
C GLY A 62 -6.15 -32.48 50.15
N ILE A 63 -5.84 -31.32 49.54
CA ILE A 63 -4.99 -31.23 48.35
C ILE A 63 -3.57 -31.73 48.65
N VAL A 64 -2.95 -31.26 49.74
CA VAL A 64 -1.61 -31.72 50.17
C VAL A 64 -1.60 -33.24 50.37
N GLN A 65 -2.62 -33.78 51.05
CA GLN A 65 -2.72 -35.22 51.29
C GLN A 65 -2.86 -36.01 49.99
N ALA A 66 -3.69 -35.56 49.05
CA ALA A 66 -3.90 -36.21 47.75
C ALA A 66 -2.63 -36.18 46.87
N LEU A 67 -1.87 -35.08 46.90
CA LEU A 67 -0.58 -34.96 46.21
C LEU A 67 0.51 -35.83 46.84
N ALA A 68 0.45 -36.11 48.15
CA ALA A 68 1.42 -36.95 48.84
C ALA A 68 1.19 -38.46 48.66
N GLN A 69 -0.01 -38.89 48.24
CA GLN A 69 -0.30 -40.32 48.05
C GLN A 69 0.61 -40.95 46.96
N PRO A 70 1.15 -42.16 47.14
CA PRO A 70 1.90 -42.82 46.07
C PRO A 70 0.96 -43.24 44.94
N THR A 71 1.27 -42.86 43.69
CA THR A 71 0.45 -43.20 42.51
C THR A 71 0.86 -44.51 41.83
N GLY A 72 1.94 -45.15 42.29
CA GLY A 72 2.49 -46.35 41.63
C GLY A 72 2.93 -46.03 40.20
N SER A 73 2.48 -46.84 39.23
CA SER A 73 2.70 -46.61 37.79
C SER A 73 1.72 -45.63 37.15
N LYS A 74 0.78 -45.05 37.92
CA LYS A 74 -0.24 -44.14 37.39
C LYS A 74 0.30 -42.72 37.23
N MET A 75 -0.07 -42.08 36.13
CA MET A 75 0.22 -40.66 35.91
C MET A 75 -0.71 -39.79 36.78
N ARG A 76 -0.13 -38.87 37.56
CA ARG A 76 -0.90 -37.89 38.34
C ARG A 76 -1.31 -36.71 37.47
N VAL A 77 -2.62 -36.46 37.42
CA VAL A 77 -3.21 -35.33 36.71
C VAL A 77 -4.04 -34.49 37.69
N VAL A 78 -3.62 -33.23 37.87
CA VAL A 78 -4.35 -32.24 38.65
C VAL A 78 -5.18 -31.40 37.69
N PHE A 79 -6.49 -31.44 37.82
CA PHE A 79 -7.40 -30.53 37.11
C PHE A 79 -7.76 -29.37 38.02
N SER A 80 -7.61 -28.14 37.54
CA SER A 80 -7.97 -26.96 38.32
C SER A 80 -8.55 -25.87 37.43
N THR A 81 -9.42 -25.04 37.99
CA THR A 81 -9.79 -23.79 37.33
C THR A 81 -8.74 -22.72 37.58
N TYR A 82 -8.55 -21.78 36.65
CA TYR A 82 -7.61 -20.65 36.87
C TYR A 82 -7.88 -19.89 38.17
N GLN A 83 -9.15 -19.69 38.54
CA GLN A 83 -9.54 -19.01 39.79
C GLN A 83 -9.13 -19.78 41.06
N SER A 84 -8.94 -21.09 40.95
CA SER A 84 -8.52 -21.95 42.07
C SER A 84 -7.00 -22.14 42.12
N LEU A 85 -6.26 -21.60 41.15
CA LEU A 85 -4.81 -21.70 41.08
C LEU A 85 -4.10 -21.11 42.31
N PRO A 86 -4.48 -19.94 42.86
CA PRO A 86 -3.87 -19.42 44.10
C PRO A 86 -4.03 -20.36 45.30
N VAL A 87 -5.14 -21.10 45.37
CA VAL A 87 -5.38 -22.09 46.42
C VAL A 87 -4.47 -23.31 46.20
N LEU A 88 -4.36 -23.77 44.96
CA LEU A 88 -3.49 -24.89 44.59
C LEU A 88 -2.02 -24.57 44.87
N THR A 89 -1.51 -23.41 44.43
CA THR A 89 -0.10 -23.02 44.62
C THR A 89 0.25 -22.90 46.09
N SER A 90 -0.65 -22.35 46.91
CA SER A 90 -0.48 -22.28 48.38
C SER A 90 -0.45 -23.65 49.07
N ALA A 91 -0.93 -24.70 48.40
CA ALA A 91 -0.97 -26.08 48.89
C ALA A 91 0.16 -26.96 48.32
N LEU A 92 1.02 -26.45 47.44
CA LEU A 92 2.13 -27.23 46.88
C LEU A 92 3.24 -27.42 47.92
N PRO A 93 3.80 -28.63 48.08
CA PRO A 93 4.99 -28.86 48.90
C PRO A 93 6.17 -27.99 48.46
N LYS A 94 7.06 -27.62 49.39
CA LYS A 94 8.33 -26.96 49.05
C LYS A 94 9.11 -27.87 48.09
N HIS A 95 9.50 -27.32 46.93
CA HIS A 95 10.18 -28.02 45.81
C HIS A 95 9.30 -28.93 44.94
N PHE A 96 7.98 -28.83 45.02
CA PHE A 96 7.10 -29.50 44.07
C PHE A 96 7.10 -28.75 42.73
N ALA A 97 7.32 -29.46 41.62
CA ALA A 97 7.21 -28.93 40.27
C ALA A 97 6.40 -29.88 39.39
N PHE A 98 5.60 -29.32 38.47
CA PHE A 98 4.87 -30.10 37.48
C PHE A 98 5.77 -30.43 36.28
N ASP A 99 5.76 -31.67 35.80
CA ASP A 99 6.49 -32.01 34.56
C ASP A 99 5.91 -31.30 33.32
N LEU A 100 4.59 -31.14 33.30
CA LEU A 100 3.85 -30.49 32.23
C LEU A 100 2.64 -29.75 32.81
N VAL A 101 2.45 -28.52 32.37
CA VAL A 101 1.27 -27.70 32.62
C VAL A 101 0.57 -27.40 31.30
N ILE A 102 -0.70 -27.77 31.19
CA ILE A 102 -1.55 -27.49 30.02
C ILE A 102 -2.47 -26.32 30.38
N CYS A 103 -2.41 -25.28 29.57
CA CYS A 103 -3.18 -24.05 29.73
C CYS A 103 -4.25 -23.98 28.63
N ASP A 104 -5.45 -24.44 28.95
CA ASP A 104 -6.59 -24.40 28.03
C ASP A 104 -7.22 -23.01 28.00
N GLU A 105 -7.72 -22.60 26.84
CA GLU A 105 -8.18 -21.23 26.57
C GLU A 105 -7.16 -20.15 26.97
N ALA A 106 -5.90 -20.37 26.57
CA ALA A 106 -4.74 -19.56 26.93
C ALA A 106 -4.88 -18.06 26.62
N HIS A 107 -5.75 -17.67 25.67
CA HIS A 107 -6.02 -16.26 25.37
C HIS A 107 -6.56 -15.46 26.57
N ARG A 108 -7.13 -16.14 27.58
CA ARG A 108 -7.60 -15.52 28.84
C ARG A 108 -6.46 -15.17 29.80
N THR A 109 -5.26 -15.69 29.56
CA THR A 109 -4.05 -15.41 30.36
C THR A 109 -3.32 -14.12 29.94
N THR A 110 -3.96 -13.31 29.07
CA THR A 110 -3.40 -12.08 28.49
C THR A 110 -3.89 -10.79 29.19
N GLY A 111 -3.28 -9.63 28.88
CA GLY A 111 -3.71 -8.29 29.31
C GLY A 111 -2.77 -7.57 30.28
N VAL A 112 -3.20 -6.38 30.74
CA VAL A 112 -2.40 -5.44 31.56
C VAL A 112 -2.45 -5.75 33.05
N ASP A 113 -1.28 -5.90 33.69
CA ASP A 113 -1.15 -6.13 35.13
C ASP A 113 -1.65 -4.93 35.95
N ARG A 114 -2.71 -5.15 36.73
CA ARG A 114 -3.32 -4.13 37.58
C ARG A 114 -3.52 -4.72 38.98
N PRO A 115 -3.01 -4.07 40.04
CA PRO A 115 -3.08 -4.60 41.41
C PRO A 115 -4.49 -4.77 42.00
N THR A 116 -5.56 -4.30 41.34
CA THR A 116 -6.90 -4.18 41.94
C THR A 116 -7.96 -5.16 41.42
N ASP A 117 -7.66 -5.97 40.40
CA ASP A 117 -8.63 -6.90 39.81
C ASP A 117 -8.31 -8.36 40.22
N GLU A 118 -8.94 -8.83 41.31
CA GLU A 118 -8.72 -10.19 41.87
C GLU A 118 -8.93 -11.32 40.84
N GLU A 119 -9.92 -11.20 39.95
CA GLU A 119 -10.17 -12.19 38.88
C GLU A 119 -9.07 -12.21 37.82
N VAL A 120 -8.46 -11.06 37.52
CA VAL A 120 -7.46 -10.91 36.45
C VAL A 120 -6.08 -11.39 36.91
N SER A 121 -5.80 -11.28 38.21
CA SER A 121 -4.57 -11.79 38.84
C SER A 121 -4.45 -13.33 38.73
N ALA A 122 -5.55 -14.07 38.92
CA ALA A 122 -5.53 -15.53 38.93
C ALA A 122 -5.17 -16.18 37.57
N PHE A 123 -5.60 -15.59 36.45
CA PHE A 123 -5.27 -16.09 35.10
C PHE A 123 -3.81 -15.85 34.69
N ARG A 124 -3.12 -14.89 35.33
CA ARG A 124 -1.74 -14.51 35.00
C ARG A 124 -0.70 -15.11 35.92
N LEU A 125 -1.11 -15.59 37.09
CA LEU A 125 -0.25 -16.37 38.00
C LEU A 125 0.42 -17.55 37.28
N ILE A 126 -0.14 -18.00 36.16
CA ILE A 126 0.46 -19.03 35.34
C ILE A 126 1.77 -18.62 34.66
N HIS A 127 2.04 -17.33 34.45
CA HIS A 127 3.31 -16.87 33.85
C HIS A 127 4.44 -16.74 34.88
N ASP A 128 4.12 -16.90 36.16
CA ASP A 128 5.08 -16.87 37.26
C ASP A 128 5.62 -18.29 37.53
N ASP A 129 6.90 -18.49 37.20
CA ASP A 129 7.63 -19.76 37.39
C ASP A 129 7.91 -20.07 38.86
N GLU A 130 7.94 -19.07 39.75
CA GLU A 130 8.09 -19.29 41.19
C GLU A 130 6.77 -19.74 41.81
N ALA A 131 5.66 -19.13 41.38
CA ALA A 131 4.33 -19.46 41.88
C ALA A 131 3.80 -20.81 41.36
N VAL A 132 4.09 -21.13 40.09
CA VAL A 132 3.69 -22.41 39.46
C VAL A 132 4.91 -23.09 38.84
N PRO A 133 5.76 -23.77 39.64
CA PRO A 133 6.96 -24.41 39.11
C PRO A 133 6.61 -25.51 38.11
N ALA A 134 7.14 -25.42 36.89
CA ALA A 134 6.87 -26.35 35.80
C ALA A 134 8.11 -26.59 34.91
N ARG A 135 8.30 -27.82 34.42
CA ARG A 135 9.35 -28.14 33.45
C ARG A 135 8.95 -27.76 32.02
N PHE A 136 7.68 -27.97 31.66
CA PHE A 136 7.11 -27.59 30.37
C PHE A 136 5.73 -26.96 30.56
N ARG A 137 5.41 -25.97 29.73
CA ARG A 137 4.09 -25.33 29.65
C ARG A 137 3.60 -25.41 28.21
N LEU A 138 2.37 -25.89 28.01
CA LEU A 138 1.70 -25.92 26.73
C LEU A 138 0.50 -24.98 26.79
N PHE A 139 0.53 -23.92 25.97
CA PHE A 139 -0.58 -23.00 25.81
C PHE A 139 -1.38 -23.39 24.58
N MET A 140 -2.69 -23.59 24.74
CA MET A 140 -3.57 -23.95 23.64
C MET A 140 -4.81 -23.06 23.62
N THR A 141 -5.22 -22.66 22.42
CA THR A 141 -6.46 -21.90 22.21
C THR A 141 -6.82 -21.89 20.73
N ALA A 142 -8.12 -21.77 20.44
CA ALA A 142 -8.61 -21.47 19.10
C ALA A 142 -8.61 -19.96 18.78
N THR A 143 -8.45 -19.08 19.79
CA THR A 143 -8.63 -17.63 19.61
C THR A 143 -7.49 -16.80 20.19
N GLN A 144 -6.38 -16.67 19.46
CA GLN A 144 -5.23 -15.89 19.92
C GLN A 144 -5.58 -14.43 20.23
N ARG A 145 -4.97 -13.87 21.28
CA ARG A 145 -5.17 -12.46 21.68
C ARG A 145 -3.85 -11.69 21.70
N ILE A 146 -3.71 -10.78 20.74
CA ILE A 146 -2.50 -9.98 20.47
C ILE A 146 -2.79 -8.48 20.67
N TYR A 147 -1.86 -7.76 21.30
CA TYR A 147 -1.96 -6.31 21.52
C TYR A 147 -1.06 -5.51 20.58
N THR A 148 -1.53 -4.33 20.15
CA THR A 148 -0.75 -3.44 19.26
C THR A 148 0.45 -2.81 19.97
N ALA A 149 1.47 -2.43 19.19
CA ALA A 149 2.65 -1.73 19.72
C ALA A 149 2.29 -0.48 20.53
N ALA A 150 1.31 0.30 20.08
CA ALA A 150 0.82 1.48 20.82
C ALA A 150 0.14 1.12 22.17
N ALA A 151 -0.56 -0.02 22.24
CA ALA A 151 -1.12 -0.52 23.49
C ALA A 151 -0.02 -1.02 24.44
N LYS A 152 1.02 -1.67 23.90
CA LYS A 152 2.21 -2.11 24.65
C LYS A 152 2.98 -0.92 25.24
N VAL A 153 3.21 0.14 24.44
CA VAL A 153 3.88 1.38 24.90
C VAL A 153 3.05 2.11 25.98
N ARG A 154 1.72 2.19 25.83
CA ARG A 154 0.85 2.80 26.87
C ARG A 154 0.89 2.05 28.20
N ALA A 155 0.99 0.73 28.17
CA ALA A 155 1.11 -0.09 29.37
C ALA A 155 2.46 0.15 30.05
N ALA A 156 3.55 0.19 29.29
CA ALA A 156 4.90 0.51 29.80
C ALA A 156 4.97 1.91 30.44
N THR A 157 4.31 2.94 29.88
CA THR A 157 4.25 4.27 30.51
C THR A 157 3.47 4.33 31.83
N LYS A 158 2.73 3.28 32.18
CA LYS A 158 1.95 3.18 33.43
C LYS A 158 2.54 2.15 34.41
N ASP A 159 3.78 1.70 34.17
CA ASP A 159 4.48 0.71 35.01
C ASP A 159 3.64 -0.59 35.19
N SER A 160 3.00 -1.03 34.09
CA SER A 160 2.14 -2.22 34.07
C SER A 160 2.55 -3.13 32.93
N ASP A 161 2.91 -4.38 33.24
CA ASP A 161 3.24 -5.39 32.22
C ASP A 161 2.01 -5.82 31.43
N ILE A 162 2.18 -6.07 30.14
CA ILE A 162 1.11 -6.54 29.24
C ILE A 162 1.47 -7.89 28.65
N TYR A 163 0.71 -8.91 29.01
CA TYR A 163 0.88 -10.25 28.45
C TYR A 163 0.13 -10.35 27.12
N SER A 164 0.85 -10.72 26.06
CA SER A 164 0.35 -10.84 24.69
C SER A 164 0.86 -12.15 24.09
N MET A 165 0.03 -12.88 23.34
CA MET A 165 0.38 -14.22 22.87
C MET A 165 1.46 -14.25 21.76
N ASP A 166 1.79 -13.10 21.19
CA ASP A 166 2.91 -12.94 20.24
C ASP A 166 4.27 -12.77 20.94
N ASP A 167 4.32 -12.82 22.28
CA ASP A 167 5.55 -12.77 23.06
C ASP A 167 6.04 -14.18 23.41
N GLU A 168 7.01 -14.66 22.63
CA GLU A 168 7.62 -15.98 22.80
C GLU A 168 8.30 -16.17 24.16
N ARG A 169 8.68 -15.07 24.86
CA ARG A 169 9.27 -15.18 26.19
C ARG A 169 8.29 -15.73 27.22
N ASN A 170 7.00 -15.43 27.06
CA ASN A 170 5.94 -15.83 27.97
C ASN A 170 5.20 -17.09 27.49
N TYR A 171 4.94 -17.19 26.18
CA TYR A 171 4.12 -18.26 25.61
C TYR A 171 4.90 -19.35 24.86
N GLY A 172 6.20 -19.16 24.63
CA GLY A 172 7.00 -20.02 23.76
C GLY A 172 6.69 -19.84 22.28
N SER A 173 7.41 -20.58 21.42
CA SER A 173 7.19 -20.62 19.98
C SER A 173 5.91 -21.39 19.62
N LEU A 174 5.25 -21.01 18.52
CA LEU A 174 4.10 -21.74 17.98
C LEU A 174 4.50 -23.16 17.57
N LEU A 175 4.00 -24.17 18.29
CA LEU A 175 4.30 -25.58 18.03
C LEU A 175 3.50 -26.15 16.85
N TYR A 176 2.23 -25.78 16.73
CA TYR A 176 1.31 -26.30 15.72
C TYR A 176 0.11 -25.36 15.55
N GLU A 177 -0.37 -25.21 14.32
CA GLU A 177 -1.59 -24.46 13.98
C GLU A 177 -2.43 -25.25 12.98
N MET A 178 -3.74 -25.34 13.24
CA MET A 178 -4.74 -25.86 12.32
C MET A 178 -5.74 -24.75 12.07
N SER A 179 -5.80 -24.23 10.83
CA SER A 179 -6.74 -23.15 10.52
C SER A 179 -8.17 -23.67 10.40
N PHE A 180 -9.14 -22.76 10.46
CA PHE A 180 -10.54 -23.10 10.28
C PHE A 180 -10.82 -23.73 8.90
N LYS A 181 -10.20 -23.17 7.85
CA LYS A 181 -10.31 -23.68 6.48
C LYS A 181 -9.75 -25.10 6.39
N ASP A 182 -8.54 -25.33 6.89
CA ASP A 182 -7.88 -26.64 6.83
C ASP A 182 -8.72 -27.72 7.52
N ALA A 183 -9.38 -27.38 8.64
CA ALA A 183 -10.27 -28.28 9.35
C ALA A 183 -11.56 -28.61 8.56
N VAL A 184 -12.13 -27.64 7.84
CA VAL A 184 -13.31 -27.88 6.97
C VAL A 184 -12.92 -28.72 5.76
N ASP A 185 -11.80 -28.39 5.09
CA ASP A 185 -11.31 -29.10 3.91
C ASP A 185 -10.92 -30.56 4.24
N ALA A 186 -10.39 -30.79 5.44
CA ALA A 186 -10.09 -32.13 5.96
C ALA A 186 -11.34 -32.88 6.46
N GLY A 187 -12.53 -32.28 6.39
CA GLY A 187 -13.78 -32.88 6.87
C GLY A 187 -13.86 -33.04 8.39
N LEU A 188 -13.04 -32.31 9.14
CA LEU A 188 -13.04 -32.28 10.62
C LEU A 188 -14.10 -31.33 11.19
N LEU A 189 -14.53 -30.35 10.39
CA LEU A 189 -15.62 -29.41 10.72
C LEU A 189 -16.60 -29.33 9.53
N SER A 190 -17.87 -29.10 9.85
CA SER A 190 -18.89 -28.66 8.90
C SER A 190 -18.67 -27.17 8.57
N ASP A 191 -18.90 -26.77 7.32
CA ASP A 191 -18.87 -25.34 6.97
C ASP A 191 -20.07 -24.61 7.58
N TYR A 192 -20.05 -23.28 7.49
CA TYR A 192 -21.08 -22.44 8.09
C TYR A 192 -21.63 -21.38 7.14
N GLU A 193 -22.82 -20.90 7.45
CA GLU A 193 -23.51 -19.82 6.75
C GLU A 193 -24.06 -18.78 7.74
N VAL A 194 -23.86 -17.49 7.45
CA VAL A 194 -24.39 -16.37 8.23
C VAL A 194 -25.70 -15.90 7.61
N LEU A 195 -26.81 -16.10 8.30
CA LEU A 195 -28.13 -15.64 7.87
C LEU A 195 -28.42 -14.27 8.51
N ILE A 196 -28.34 -13.20 7.72
CA ILE A 196 -28.77 -11.87 8.14
C ILE A 196 -30.26 -11.76 7.81
N VAL A 197 -31.12 -11.74 8.83
CA VAL A 197 -32.57 -11.75 8.63
C VAL A 197 -33.11 -10.35 8.83
N ALA A 198 -33.30 -9.61 7.73
CA ALA A 198 -33.91 -8.29 7.72
C ALA A 198 -35.44 -8.44 7.75
N THR A 199 -36.04 -8.10 8.89
CA THR A 199 -37.50 -8.17 9.07
C THR A 199 -38.07 -6.77 9.19
N SER A 200 -39.07 -6.44 8.36
CA SER A 200 -39.72 -5.13 8.45
C SER A 200 -40.51 -4.98 9.75
N GLN A 201 -40.45 -3.79 10.34
CA GLN A 201 -41.24 -3.44 11.52
C GLN A 201 -42.76 -3.54 11.29
N SER A 202 -43.22 -3.44 10.03
CA SER A 202 -44.63 -3.54 9.66
C SER A 202 -45.24 -4.93 9.84
N ARG A 203 -44.41 -5.99 9.98
CA ARG A 203 -44.87 -7.36 10.30
C ARG A 203 -45.31 -7.54 11.75
N LEU A 204 -45.12 -6.53 12.61
CA LEU A 204 -45.59 -6.57 13.98
C LEU A 204 -47.13 -6.50 14.03
N THR A 205 -47.78 -7.63 14.28
CA THR A 205 -49.24 -7.68 14.43
C THR A 205 -49.73 -7.12 15.76
N THR A 206 -51.02 -6.79 15.84
CA THR A 206 -51.67 -6.42 17.11
C THR A 206 -51.54 -7.54 18.15
N GLY A 207 -51.72 -8.80 17.75
CA GLY A 207 -51.54 -9.97 18.62
C GLY A 207 -50.12 -10.07 19.19
N MET A 208 -49.09 -9.86 18.37
CA MET A 208 -47.70 -9.80 18.83
C MET A 208 -47.45 -8.62 19.79
N SER A 209 -48.04 -7.45 19.51
CA SER A 209 -47.95 -6.28 20.40
C SER A 209 -48.59 -6.54 21.77
N ASP A 210 -49.72 -7.24 21.79
CA ASP A 210 -50.44 -7.60 23.02
C ASP A 210 -49.67 -8.66 23.83
N LEU A 211 -49.00 -9.61 23.17
CA LEU A 211 -48.08 -10.55 23.80
C LEU A 211 -46.91 -9.81 24.50
N VAL A 212 -46.27 -8.87 23.81
CA VAL A 212 -45.18 -8.05 24.39
C VAL A 212 -45.69 -7.26 25.60
N ALA A 213 -46.88 -6.66 25.50
CA ALA A 213 -47.48 -5.94 26.62
C ALA A 213 -47.78 -6.86 27.82
N THR A 214 -48.24 -8.07 27.57
CA THR A 214 -48.55 -9.07 28.60
C THR A 214 -47.28 -9.53 29.33
N VAL A 215 -46.22 -9.86 28.60
CA VAL A 215 -44.93 -10.28 29.18
C VAL A 215 -44.33 -9.17 30.05
N ASN A 216 -44.42 -7.91 29.61
CA ASN A 216 -43.94 -6.77 30.39
C ASN A 216 -44.76 -6.50 31.66
N LYS A 217 -46.08 -6.73 31.65
CA LYS A 217 -46.94 -6.58 32.84
C LYS A 217 -46.57 -7.56 33.95
N THR A 218 -46.18 -8.78 33.61
CA THR A 218 -45.75 -9.81 34.56
C THR A 218 -44.38 -9.50 35.19
N GLY A 219 -43.59 -8.60 34.57
CA GLY A 219 -42.24 -8.22 34.99
C GLY A 219 -42.10 -7.04 35.97
N GLY A 220 -43.20 -6.39 36.36
CA GLY A 220 -43.20 -5.17 37.19
C GLY A 220 -43.08 -3.86 36.40
N LYS A 221 -42.59 -2.77 37.02
CA LYS A 221 -42.53 -1.40 36.43
C LYS A 221 -41.45 -1.22 35.33
N THR A 222 -40.62 -2.22 35.07
CA THR A 222 -39.49 -2.10 34.11
C THR A 222 -39.82 -2.87 32.85
N GLN A 223 -39.69 -2.24 31.68
CA GLN A 223 -39.81 -2.93 30.40
C GLN A 223 -38.71 -3.98 30.27
N ILE A 224 -39.09 -5.24 30.04
CA ILE A 224 -38.19 -6.39 29.88
C ILE A 224 -37.98 -6.70 28.40
N VAL A 225 -39.02 -6.52 27.58
CA VAL A 225 -39.05 -6.87 26.14
C VAL A 225 -39.55 -5.68 25.33
N SER A 226 -38.91 -5.41 24.19
CA SER A 226 -39.33 -4.39 23.21
C SER A 226 -40.22 -4.97 22.10
N LYS A 227 -40.89 -4.09 21.35
CA LYS A 227 -41.61 -4.50 20.13
C LYS A 227 -40.64 -5.02 19.05
N GLU A 228 -39.45 -4.44 18.98
CA GLU A 228 -38.37 -4.88 18.09
C GLU A 228 -37.92 -6.31 18.41
N ASP A 229 -37.84 -6.69 19.70
CA ASP A 229 -37.49 -8.07 20.08
C ASP A 229 -38.51 -9.07 19.52
N ALA A 230 -39.80 -8.74 19.49
CA ALA A 230 -40.82 -9.62 18.89
C ALA A 230 -40.64 -9.77 17.36
N VAL A 231 -40.29 -8.69 16.67
CA VAL A 231 -39.98 -8.71 15.23
C VAL A 231 -38.71 -9.54 14.95
N LYS A 232 -37.67 -9.41 15.78
CA LYS A 232 -36.44 -10.22 15.69
C LYS A 232 -36.73 -11.72 15.89
N LEU A 233 -37.58 -12.06 16.84
CA LEU A 233 -37.99 -13.45 17.11
C LEU A 233 -38.80 -14.04 15.96
N LEU A 234 -39.63 -13.22 15.29
CA LEU A 234 -40.34 -13.61 14.08
C LEU A 234 -39.35 -13.95 12.95
N GLY A 235 -38.41 -13.05 12.65
CA GLY A 235 -37.37 -13.30 11.65
C GLY A 235 -36.53 -14.55 11.96
N CYS A 236 -36.19 -14.77 13.23
CA CYS A 236 -35.49 -15.99 13.63
C CYS A 236 -36.35 -17.24 13.41
N TRP A 237 -37.65 -17.20 13.68
CA TRP A 237 -38.53 -18.33 13.41
C TRP A 237 -38.62 -18.63 11.91
N ASP A 238 -38.73 -17.61 11.06
CA ASP A 238 -38.71 -17.78 9.60
C ASP A 238 -37.42 -18.48 9.14
N ALA A 239 -36.27 -18.03 9.66
CA ALA A 239 -34.96 -18.60 9.31
C ALA A 239 -34.79 -20.06 9.78
N LEU A 240 -35.35 -20.43 10.93
CA LEU A 240 -35.33 -21.80 11.43
C LEU A 240 -36.33 -22.70 10.68
N ALA A 241 -37.49 -22.17 10.31
CA ALA A 241 -38.56 -22.90 9.62
C ALA A 241 -38.19 -23.23 8.17
N ASP A 242 -37.60 -22.28 7.46
CA ASP A 242 -37.12 -22.48 6.11
C ASP A 242 -35.91 -21.58 5.81
N PRO A 243 -34.68 -22.08 6.03
CA PRO A 243 -33.46 -21.34 5.72
C PRO A 243 -33.27 -21.15 4.20
N ASN A 244 -34.04 -21.82 3.34
CA ASN A 244 -33.83 -21.85 1.88
C ASN A 244 -34.71 -20.86 1.09
N THR A 245 -35.79 -20.30 1.64
CA THR A 245 -36.80 -19.59 0.80
C THR A 245 -36.46 -18.19 0.30
N THR A 246 -35.28 -17.62 0.55
CA THR A 246 -34.90 -16.33 -0.07
C THR A 246 -33.38 -16.16 -0.26
N GLY A 247 -32.66 -17.20 -0.66
CA GLY A 247 -31.26 -17.08 -1.10
C GLY A 247 -31.17 -16.75 -2.59
N VAL A 248 -30.34 -15.78 -2.96
CA VAL A 248 -29.96 -15.49 -4.34
C VAL A 248 -29.16 -16.67 -4.90
N THR A 249 -29.82 -17.66 -5.49
CA THR A 249 -29.24 -18.58 -6.50
C THR A 249 -30.36 -19.22 -7.33
N GLN A 250 -31.18 -18.39 -7.99
CA GLN A 250 -31.77 -18.84 -9.26
C GLN A 250 -30.82 -18.42 -10.38
N ASP A 251 -30.00 -19.36 -10.82
CA ASP A 251 -29.31 -19.26 -12.11
C ASP A 251 -30.37 -19.21 -13.22
N ARG A 252 -30.70 -17.99 -13.67
CA ARG A 252 -31.76 -17.71 -14.67
C ARG A 252 -31.47 -18.38 -16.03
N ALA A 253 -30.29 -18.97 -16.25
CA ALA A 253 -29.93 -19.60 -17.52
C ALA A 253 -30.21 -21.12 -17.61
N THR A 254 -30.27 -21.85 -16.49
CA THR A 254 -30.26 -23.33 -16.53
C THR A 254 -31.40 -24.03 -15.79
N GLY A 255 -32.18 -23.32 -14.96
CA GLY A 255 -33.34 -23.89 -14.26
C GLY A 255 -33.01 -25.07 -13.33
N LYS A 256 -31.74 -25.28 -12.98
CA LYS A 256 -31.29 -26.30 -12.04
C LYS A 256 -30.75 -25.62 -10.78
N LEU A 257 -31.32 -25.99 -9.63
CA LEU A 257 -30.77 -25.69 -8.30
C LEU A 257 -29.37 -26.32 -8.22
N ALA A 258 -28.35 -25.51 -7.90
CA ALA A 258 -26.95 -25.94 -7.86
C ALA A 258 -26.59 -26.82 -6.64
N ASN A 259 -27.52 -27.06 -5.71
CA ASN A 259 -27.26 -27.88 -4.54
C ASN A 259 -28.27 -29.04 -4.45
N GLY A 260 -27.77 -30.27 -4.55
CA GLY A 260 -28.55 -31.49 -4.36
C GLY A 260 -29.25 -31.54 -2.99
N ASP A 261 -30.45 -32.10 -2.98
CA ASP A 261 -31.19 -32.61 -1.81
C ASP A 261 -31.28 -31.72 -0.55
N ARG A 262 -31.51 -30.40 -0.69
CA ARG A 262 -31.82 -29.51 0.44
C ARG A 262 -33.33 -29.51 0.78
N GLN A 263 -33.79 -30.43 1.61
CA GLN A 263 -35.16 -30.44 2.17
C GLN A 263 -35.14 -30.52 3.70
N GLY A 264 -35.59 -29.48 4.41
CA GLY A 264 -35.93 -29.56 5.83
C GLY A 264 -35.74 -28.26 6.64
N HIS A 265 -36.54 -28.12 7.71
CA HIS A 265 -36.41 -27.10 8.75
C HIS A 265 -35.20 -27.40 9.68
N LEU A 266 -34.71 -26.41 10.41
CA LEU A 266 -33.65 -26.60 11.40
C LEU A 266 -34.22 -27.20 12.70
N ASN A 267 -33.52 -28.19 13.25
CA ASN A 267 -34.01 -29.04 14.33
C ASN A 267 -33.56 -28.55 15.71
N THR A 268 -32.38 -27.95 15.80
CA THR A 268 -31.82 -27.51 17.08
C THR A 268 -31.13 -26.15 16.99
N ALA A 269 -31.35 -25.30 18.00
CA ALA A 269 -30.69 -24.00 18.07
C ALA A 269 -30.31 -23.56 19.49
N ILE A 270 -29.26 -22.73 19.59
CA ILE A 270 -28.93 -22.01 20.83
C ILE A 270 -29.09 -20.52 20.58
N ALA A 271 -29.92 -19.86 21.39
CA ALA A 271 -30.15 -18.42 21.32
C ALA A 271 -29.39 -17.68 22.42
N PHE A 272 -28.60 -16.69 22.03
CA PHE A 272 -27.82 -15.86 22.94
C PHE A 272 -28.47 -14.48 23.13
N THR A 273 -28.69 -14.11 24.38
CA THR A 273 -29.18 -12.76 24.77
C THR A 273 -28.17 -12.05 25.66
N ASN A 274 -28.34 -10.73 25.86
CA ASN A 274 -27.45 -9.94 26.71
C ASN A 274 -27.87 -9.95 28.18
N THR A 275 -29.13 -10.31 28.48
CA THR A 275 -29.67 -10.31 29.85
C THR A 275 -30.44 -11.59 30.16
N VAL A 276 -30.29 -12.06 31.40
CA VAL A 276 -31.02 -13.22 31.93
C VAL A 276 -32.54 -13.01 31.86
N LYS A 277 -33.02 -11.80 32.20
CA LYS A 277 -34.44 -11.44 32.17
C LYS A 277 -35.06 -11.59 30.77
N LEU A 278 -34.37 -11.14 29.73
CA LEU A 278 -34.83 -11.30 28.35
C LEU A 278 -34.87 -12.79 27.94
N SER A 279 -33.82 -13.55 28.28
CA SER A 279 -33.80 -15.00 27.98
C SER A 279 -34.95 -15.75 28.67
N GLN A 280 -35.26 -15.42 29.92
CA GLN A 280 -36.41 -15.99 30.64
C GLN A 280 -37.75 -15.60 30.01
N ALA A 281 -37.91 -14.34 29.59
CA ALA A 281 -39.12 -13.87 28.92
C ALA A 281 -39.37 -14.56 27.57
N ILE A 282 -38.30 -14.83 26.82
CA ILE A 282 -38.35 -15.54 25.53
C ILE A 282 -38.79 -16.99 25.71
N ALA A 283 -38.24 -17.70 26.70
CA ALA A 283 -38.58 -19.10 26.96
C ALA A 283 -39.92 -19.29 27.68
N GLY A 284 -40.32 -18.36 28.53
CA GLY A 284 -41.50 -18.49 29.39
C GLY A 284 -41.25 -19.31 30.67
N PRO A 285 -42.19 -19.32 31.63
CA PRO A 285 -42.08 -20.11 32.85
C PRO A 285 -42.13 -21.62 32.55
N SER A 286 -41.38 -22.41 33.30
CA SER A 286 -41.35 -23.87 33.18
C SER A 286 -42.68 -24.48 33.62
N GLY A 287 -43.50 -24.90 32.66
CA GLY A 287 -44.81 -25.54 32.87
C GLY A 287 -45.94 -24.81 32.15
N GLU A 288 -46.39 -25.38 31.03
CA GLU A 288 -47.66 -25.15 30.30
C GLU A 288 -47.98 -23.75 29.71
N ALA A 289 -47.39 -22.64 30.17
CA ALA A 289 -47.59 -21.33 29.52
C ALA A 289 -46.57 -21.07 28.39
N ARG A 290 -47.05 -20.63 27.20
CA ARG A 290 -46.19 -20.30 26.05
C ARG A 290 -45.28 -19.11 26.37
N GLY A 291 -43.98 -19.26 26.14
CA GLY A 291 -43.03 -18.13 26.15
C GLY A 291 -43.25 -17.16 25.00
N LEU A 292 -42.62 -15.98 25.04
CA LEU A 292 -42.81 -14.95 24.01
C LEU A 292 -42.50 -15.47 22.59
N TRP A 293 -41.42 -16.24 22.42
CA TRP A 293 -41.03 -16.71 21.09
C TRP A 293 -42.03 -17.73 20.52
N GLN A 294 -42.54 -18.62 21.36
CA GLN A 294 -43.61 -19.55 20.97
C GLN A 294 -44.92 -18.81 20.67
N GLY A 295 -45.20 -17.73 21.39
CA GLY A 295 -46.35 -16.86 21.12
C GLY A 295 -46.23 -16.16 19.77
N VAL A 296 -45.08 -15.54 19.48
CA VAL A 296 -44.81 -14.88 18.19
C VAL A 296 -44.89 -15.88 17.04
N ALA A 297 -44.29 -17.06 17.18
CA ALA A 297 -44.37 -18.13 16.18
C ALA A 297 -45.82 -18.60 15.95
N ALA A 298 -46.63 -18.69 17.02
CA ALA A 298 -48.03 -19.07 16.91
C ALA A 298 -48.88 -18.00 16.22
N GLU A 299 -48.66 -16.71 16.52
CA GLU A 299 -49.32 -15.59 15.83
C GLU A 299 -48.94 -15.53 14.34
N ALA A 300 -47.67 -15.79 14.01
CA ALA A 300 -47.21 -15.89 12.64
C ALA A 300 -47.84 -17.04 11.85
N SER A 301 -48.26 -18.09 12.58
CA SER A 301 -48.88 -19.31 12.03
C SER A 301 -50.40 -19.18 11.82
N VAL A 302 -51.03 -18.06 12.21
CA VAL A 302 -52.49 -17.89 12.12
C VAL A 302 -52.89 -17.67 10.65
N GLY A 303 -53.59 -18.64 10.07
CA GLY A 303 -54.10 -18.56 8.68
C GLY A 303 -53.26 -19.34 7.65
N THR A 304 -52.15 -19.95 8.05
CA THR A 304 -51.30 -20.82 7.23
C THR A 304 -51.68 -22.31 7.38
N ASP A 305 -51.57 -23.10 6.31
CA ASP A 305 -51.96 -24.52 6.26
C ASP A 305 -51.19 -25.35 7.30
N THR A 306 -51.88 -25.79 8.35
CA THR A 306 -51.31 -26.21 9.65
C THR A 306 -50.53 -27.52 9.63
N ALA A 307 -50.46 -28.20 8.47
CA ALA A 307 -49.75 -29.47 8.30
C ALA A 307 -48.24 -29.33 7.97
N LYS A 308 -47.72 -28.10 7.78
CA LYS A 308 -46.31 -27.84 7.36
C LYS A 308 -45.49 -26.93 8.28
N LEU A 309 -45.99 -26.54 9.44
CA LEU A 309 -45.36 -25.51 10.28
C LEU A 309 -44.38 -26.09 11.32
N LEU A 310 -43.22 -25.45 11.46
CA LEU A 310 -42.20 -25.77 12.46
C LEU A 310 -42.73 -25.52 13.88
N GLN A 311 -42.93 -26.58 14.66
CA GLN A 311 -43.28 -26.49 16.07
C GLN A 311 -42.05 -26.23 16.93
N MET A 312 -41.99 -25.09 17.61
CA MET A 312 -40.83 -24.70 18.39
C MET A 312 -41.03 -24.93 19.89
N SER A 313 -40.03 -25.53 20.54
CA SER A 313 -39.90 -25.59 21.99
C SER A 313 -38.72 -24.75 22.45
N VAL A 314 -38.94 -23.81 23.37
CA VAL A 314 -37.88 -22.94 23.88
C VAL A 314 -37.70 -23.18 25.38
N GLN A 315 -36.44 -23.32 25.82
CA GLN A 315 -36.06 -23.47 27.23
C GLN A 315 -35.02 -22.41 27.61
N HIS A 316 -34.80 -22.22 28.92
CA HIS A 316 -33.85 -21.23 29.44
C HIS A 316 -32.80 -21.86 30.37
N VAL A 317 -31.56 -21.40 30.25
CA VAL A 317 -30.45 -21.71 31.17
C VAL A 317 -29.69 -20.44 31.55
N ASP A 318 -29.41 -20.28 32.84
CA ASP A 318 -28.53 -19.23 33.39
C ASP A 318 -27.54 -19.75 34.46
N GLY A 319 -26.77 -18.84 35.06
CA GLY A 319 -25.77 -19.17 36.08
C GLY A 319 -26.36 -19.64 37.41
N LYS A 320 -27.64 -19.37 37.68
CA LYS A 320 -28.35 -19.82 38.88
C LYS A 320 -29.00 -21.20 38.67
N THR A 321 -29.12 -21.65 37.43
CA THR A 321 -29.68 -22.95 37.07
C THR A 321 -28.76 -24.06 37.59
N PRO A 322 -29.24 -24.96 38.48
CA PRO A 322 -28.44 -26.08 39.01
C PRO A 322 -27.83 -26.96 37.92
N ALA A 323 -26.63 -27.50 38.16
CA ALA A 323 -25.88 -28.29 37.18
C ALA A 323 -26.67 -29.50 36.64
N ILE A 324 -27.46 -30.16 37.48
CA ILE A 324 -28.31 -31.30 37.10
C ILE A 324 -29.40 -30.86 36.11
N ILE A 325 -30.07 -29.73 36.36
CA ILE A 325 -31.11 -29.20 35.47
C ILE A 325 -30.48 -28.74 34.15
N ARG A 326 -29.31 -28.11 34.22
CA ARG A 326 -28.54 -27.70 33.04
C ARG A 326 -28.15 -28.90 32.17
N ALA A 327 -27.68 -29.99 32.79
CA ALA A 327 -27.36 -31.22 32.09
C ALA A 327 -28.60 -31.83 31.42
N ALA A 328 -29.74 -31.89 32.12
CA ALA A 328 -30.99 -32.42 31.56
C ALA A 328 -31.49 -31.61 30.35
N GLN A 329 -31.36 -30.27 30.37
CA GLN A 329 -31.72 -29.43 29.23
C GLN A 329 -30.76 -29.63 28.04
N LEU A 330 -29.46 -29.75 28.29
CA LEU A 330 -28.48 -30.06 27.25
C LEU A 330 -28.67 -31.46 26.65
N ASP A 331 -29.03 -32.45 27.47
CA ASP A 331 -29.32 -33.81 26.99
C ASP A 331 -30.58 -33.87 26.13
N ARG A 332 -31.57 -33.00 26.37
CA ARG A 332 -32.71 -32.82 25.45
C ARG A 332 -32.26 -32.28 24.09
N LEU A 333 -31.41 -31.25 24.09
CA LEU A 333 -30.88 -30.67 22.84
C LEU A 333 -29.99 -31.65 22.06
N ARG A 334 -29.40 -32.66 22.74
CA ARG A 334 -28.65 -33.75 22.11
C ARG A 334 -29.53 -34.87 21.56
N ALA A 335 -30.78 -34.98 22.01
CA ALA A 335 -31.70 -36.00 21.51
C ALA A 335 -32.26 -35.56 20.15
N ASP A 336 -32.35 -36.49 19.21
CA ASP A 336 -32.96 -36.22 17.91
C ASP A 336 -34.43 -35.78 18.11
N PRO A 337 -34.83 -34.58 17.61
CA PRO A 337 -36.21 -34.13 17.75
C PRO A 337 -37.16 -34.91 16.84
N GLU A 338 -38.44 -34.96 17.23
CA GLU A 338 -39.50 -35.47 16.35
C GLU A 338 -39.58 -34.64 15.06
N PRO A 339 -39.89 -35.24 13.90
CA PRO A 339 -40.07 -34.50 12.65
C PRO A 339 -41.06 -33.33 12.80
N GLY A 340 -40.72 -32.17 12.23
CA GLY A 340 -41.53 -30.95 12.35
C GLY A 340 -41.30 -30.14 13.63
N ARG A 341 -40.34 -30.51 14.49
CA ARG A 341 -40.08 -29.80 15.76
C ARG A 341 -38.66 -29.22 15.84
N CYS A 342 -38.56 -27.98 16.33
CA CYS A 342 -37.29 -27.31 16.63
C CYS A 342 -37.11 -27.14 18.15
N GLN A 343 -35.98 -27.57 18.68
CA GLN A 343 -35.59 -27.39 20.08
C GLN A 343 -34.61 -26.22 20.23
N VAL A 344 -34.97 -25.24 21.05
CA VAL A 344 -34.15 -24.04 21.27
C VAL A 344 -33.81 -23.86 22.74
N ILE A 345 -32.54 -23.64 23.04
CA ILE A 345 -32.11 -23.22 24.38
C ILE A 345 -31.65 -21.75 24.34
N SER A 346 -32.37 -20.90 25.05
CA SER A 346 -31.96 -19.52 25.28
C SER A 346 -31.06 -19.39 26.51
N ASN A 347 -30.03 -18.55 26.43
CA ASN A 347 -29.13 -18.31 27.56
C ASN A 347 -28.53 -16.90 27.56
N ALA A 348 -27.99 -16.51 28.72
CA ALA A 348 -27.16 -15.32 28.88
C ALA A 348 -25.79 -15.72 29.46
N ARG A 349 -24.76 -15.72 28.61
CA ARG A 349 -23.33 -15.98 28.94
C ARG A 349 -22.98 -17.33 29.60
N VAL A 350 -23.90 -18.30 29.67
CA VAL A 350 -23.68 -19.56 30.41
C VAL A 350 -23.34 -20.73 29.49
N LEU A 351 -23.80 -20.69 28.23
CA LEU A 351 -23.51 -21.74 27.25
C LEU A 351 -22.40 -21.30 26.27
N THR A 352 -21.59 -20.32 26.67
CA THR A 352 -20.49 -19.81 25.84
C THR A 352 -19.30 -20.78 25.81
N GLU A 353 -19.00 -21.47 26.91
CA GLU A 353 -17.88 -22.42 27.10
C GLU A 353 -18.39 -23.77 27.66
N GLY A 354 -17.69 -24.89 27.38
CA GLY A 354 -17.92 -26.17 28.07
C GLY A 354 -19.24 -26.93 27.75
N VAL A 355 -19.85 -26.65 26.60
CA VAL A 355 -21.02 -27.37 26.08
C VAL A 355 -20.61 -28.20 24.85
N ASP A 356 -21.13 -29.41 24.68
CA ASP A 356 -20.85 -30.23 23.49
C ASP A 356 -22.15 -30.84 22.98
N VAL A 357 -22.62 -30.33 21.84
CA VAL A 357 -23.85 -30.74 21.14
C VAL A 357 -23.54 -30.75 19.65
N PRO A 358 -22.98 -31.85 19.09
CA PRO A 358 -22.60 -31.91 17.68
C PRO A 358 -23.79 -31.73 16.71
N ALA A 359 -24.97 -32.21 17.10
CA ALA A 359 -26.22 -32.11 16.35
C ALA A 359 -26.78 -30.67 16.22
N LEU A 360 -26.11 -29.66 16.80
CA LEU A 360 -26.58 -28.28 16.79
C LEU A 360 -26.62 -27.70 15.37
N ASP A 361 -27.80 -27.30 14.89
CA ASP A 361 -27.96 -26.75 13.53
C ASP A 361 -27.71 -25.24 13.46
N ALA A 362 -28.14 -24.49 14.49
CA ALA A 362 -28.08 -23.04 14.46
C ALA A 362 -27.63 -22.37 15.78
N VAL A 363 -26.97 -21.22 15.64
CA VAL A 363 -26.72 -20.27 16.72
C VAL A 363 -27.40 -18.95 16.38
N VAL A 364 -28.19 -18.41 17.31
CA VAL A 364 -28.96 -17.17 17.12
C VAL A 364 -28.41 -16.06 18.01
N PHE A 365 -28.01 -14.93 17.40
CA PHE A 365 -27.55 -13.73 18.10
C PHE A 365 -28.63 -12.65 18.14
N LEU A 366 -29.53 -12.70 19.12
CA LEU A 366 -30.65 -11.75 19.24
C LEU A 366 -30.21 -10.31 19.58
N GLN A 367 -29.05 -10.16 20.22
CA GLN A 367 -28.54 -8.87 20.69
C GLN A 367 -27.00 -8.81 20.55
N PRO A 368 -26.41 -7.60 20.43
CA PRO A 368 -24.98 -7.44 20.16
C PRO A 368 -24.10 -7.97 21.29
N ARG A 369 -23.01 -8.65 20.91
CA ARG A 369 -21.93 -9.05 21.80
C ARG A 369 -20.68 -8.25 21.52
N LYS A 370 -20.12 -7.63 22.56
CA LYS A 370 -18.88 -6.86 22.46
C LYS A 370 -17.61 -7.71 22.46
N SER A 371 -17.70 -8.97 22.91
CA SER A 371 -16.54 -9.89 23.00
C SER A 371 -16.44 -10.70 21.71
N LYS A 372 -15.38 -10.44 20.92
CA LYS A 372 -15.08 -11.22 19.70
C LYS A 372 -14.86 -12.70 20.00
N ILE A 373 -14.16 -12.99 21.10
CA ILE A 373 -13.86 -14.35 21.56
C ILE A 373 -15.17 -15.09 21.85
N ASP A 374 -16.10 -14.47 22.58
CA ASP A 374 -17.38 -15.11 22.90
C ASP A 374 -18.19 -15.45 21.64
N ILE A 375 -18.13 -14.60 20.61
CA ILE A 375 -18.82 -14.84 19.34
C ILE A 375 -18.21 -16.06 18.66
N VAL A 376 -16.89 -16.12 18.54
CA VAL A 376 -16.18 -17.23 17.87
C VAL A 376 -16.41 -18.55 18.60
N GLN A 377 -16.33 -18.52 19.94
CA GLN A 377 -16.61 -19.69 20.78
C GLN A 377 -18.07 -20.16 20.70
N ALA A 378 -19.02 -19.23 20.57
CA ALA A 378 -20.42 -19.56 20.35
C ALA A 378 -20.64 -20.19 18.96
N VAL A 379 -20.01 -19.63 17.93
CA VAL A 379 -20.10 -20.11 16.55
C VAL A 379 -19.42 -21.46 16.36
N GLY A 380 -18.23 -21.71 16.94
CA GLY A 380 -17.50 -22.97 16.83
C GLY A 380 -18.29 -24.22 17.26
N ARG A 381 -19.41 -24.04 17.97
CA ARG A 381 -20.34 -25.09 18.38
C ARG A 381 -21.15 -25.64 17.21
N VAL A 382 -21.59 -24.75 16.33
CA VAL A 382 -22.43 -25.10 15.18
C VAL A 382 -21.63 -25.77 14.07
N MET A 383 -20.30 -25.69 14.11
CA MET A 383 -19.42 -26.22 13.06
C MET A 383 -18.99 -27.68 13.32
N ARG A 384 -19.39 -28.30 14.44
CA ARG A 384 -19.08 -29.71 14.69
C ARG A 384 -19.83 -30.60 13.70
N THR A 385 -19.14 -31.60 13.15
CA THR A 385 -19.73 -32.59 12.24
C THR A 385 -20.74 -33.48 12.97
N TYR A 386 -21.87 -33.77 12.33
CA TYR A 386 -22.88 -34.71 12.82
C TYR A 386 -23.51 -35.46 11.63
N PRO A 387 -23.88 -36.75 11.75
CA PRO A 387 -24.52 -37.48 10.67
C PRO A 387 -25.77 -36.75 10.14
N GLY A 388 -25.82 -36.51 8.83
CA GLY A 388 -26.93 -35.79 8.18
C GLY A 388 -26.86 -34.26 8.25
N LYS A 389 -25.86 -33.69 8.93
CA LYS A 389 -25.63 -32.24 9.00
C LYS A 389 -24.61 -31.80 7.97
N GLY A 390 -25.04 -30.96 7.02
CA GLY A 390 -24.18 -30.34 6.01
C GLY A 390 -23.53 -29.04 6.49
N THR A 391 -24.35 -28.03 6.77
CA THR A 391 -23.92 -26.65 7.09
C THR A 391 -24.44 -26.23 8.46
N GLY A 392 -23.63 -25.51 9.23
CA GLY A 392 -24.07 -24.86 10.47
C GLY A 392 -24.50 -23.41 10.25
N TYR A 393 -25.61 -22.98 10.87
CA TYR A 393 -26.19 -21.66 10.62
C TYR A 393 -25.95 -20.65 11.75
N ILE A 394 -25.62 -19.42 11.38
CA ILE A 394 -25.44 -18.29 12.30
C ILE A 394 -26.51 -17.25 11.97
N VAL A 395 -27.57 -17.19 12.78
CA VAL A 395 -28.74 -16.34 12.52
C VAL A 395 -28.59 -15.00 13.26
N ILE A 396 -28.65 -13.91 12.50
CA ILE A 396 -28.56 -12.53 12.99
C ILE A 396 -29.82 -11.76 12.55
N PRO A 397 -30.83 -11.61 13.43
CA PRO A 397 -32.03 -10.86 13.10
C PRO A 397 -31.81 -9.35 13.20
N VAL A 398 -32.29 -8.63 12.20
CA VAL A 398 -32.19 -7.16 12.08
C VAL A 398 -33.57 -6.60 11.79
N VAL A 399 -33.96 -5.52 12.47
CA VAL A 399 -35.23 -4.84 12.21
C VAL A 399 -35.01 -3.70 11.24
N VAL A 400 -35.80 -3.66 10.17
CA VAL A 400 -35.78 -2.55 9.21
C VAL A 400 -36.92 -1.57 9.56
N PRO A 401 -36.60 -0.33 9.96
CA PRO A 401 -37.62 0.68 10.25
C PRO A 401 -38.23 1.23 8.96
N GLU A 402 -39.55 1.43 8.94
CA GLU A 402 -40.27 2.07 7.82
C GLU A 402 -40.73 3.49 8.20
N GLY A 403 -40.41 4.49 7.37
CA GLY A 403 -40.88 5.87 7.54
C GLY A 403 -40.44 6.80 6.41
N LYS A 404 -41.26 7.81 6.06
CA LYS A 404 -40.89 8.85 5.09
C LYS A 404 -39.67 9.63 5.60
N GLY A 405 -38.52 9.46 4.94
CA GLY A 405 -37.30 10.23 5.20
C GLY A 405 -36.13 9.46 5.85
N VAL A 406 -36.25 8.16 6.07
CA VAL A 406 -35.12 7.31 6.49
C VAL A 406 -34.29 6.94 5.26
N THR A 407 -33.02 7.30 5.25
CA THR A 407 -32.10 6.90 4.17
C THR A 407 -31.50 5.51 4.44
N ASP A 408 -31.19 4.75 3.41
CA ASP A 408 -30.63 3.40 3.55
C ASP A 408 -29.29 3.41 4.32
N THR A 409 -28.53 4.49 4.23
CA THR A 409 -27.33 4.75 5.04
C THR A 409 -27.62 4.83 6.55
N GLU A 410 -28.75 5.43 6.93
CA GLU A 410 -29.17 5.52 8.34
C GLU A 410 -29.63 4.16 8.87
N VAL A 411 -30.20 3.30 8.03
CA VAL A 411 -30.59 1.92 8.38
C VAL A 411 -29.35 1.07 8.69
N LEU A 412 -28.33 1.10 7.81
CA LEU A 412 -27.09 0.32 7.97
C LEU A 412 -26.19 0.83 9.12
N ASP A 413 -26.35 2.08 9.53
CA ASP A 413 -25.64 2.69 10.66
C ASP A 413 -26.42 2.58 12.00
N SER A 414 -27.58 1.89 11.98
CA SER A 414 -28.40 1.67 13.18
C SER A 414 -27.74 0.73 14.20
N SER A 415 -28.22 0.76 15.45
CA SER A 415 -27.71 -0.11 16.52
C SER A 415 -27.92 -1.60 16.26
N ASP A 416 -28.87 -1.98 15.40
CA ASP A 416 -29.19 -3.36 15.08
C ASP A 416 -28.18 -3.99 14.11
N PHE A 417 -27.69 -3.21 13.13
CA PHE A 417 -26.63 -3.67 12.22
C PHE A 417 -25.25 -3.79 12.89
N ASN A 418 -25.03 -3.16 14.05
CA ASN A 418 -23.79 -3.36 14.80
C ASN A 418 -23.55 -4.84 15.18
N VAL A 419 -24.62 -5.63 15.38
CA VAL A 419 -24.49 -7.07 15.63
C VAL A 419 -23.86 -7.77 14.43
N VAL A 420 -24.32 -7.44 13.23
CA VAL A 420 -23.77 -7.96 11.97
C VAL A 420 -22.29 -7.63 11.88
N TRP A 421 -21.92 -6.36 12.09
CA TRP A 421 -20.53 -5.92 12.02
C TRP A 421 -19.64 -6.59 13.07
N ASP A 422 -20.13 -6.79 14.29
CA ASP A 422 -19.39 -7.47 15.36
C ASP A 422 -19.18 -8.96 15.06
N VAL A 423 -20.19 -9.65 14.54
CA VAL A 423 -20.08 -11.07 14.17
C VAL A 423 -19.15 -11.24 12.97
N VAL A 424 -19.34 -10.47 11.90
CA VAL A 424 -18.46 -10.51 10.72
C VAL A 424 -17.01 -10.19 11.11
N ARG A 425 -16.76 -9.16 11.93
CA ARG A 425 -15.40 -8.85 12.42
C ARG A 425 -14.79 -9.95 13.29
N ALA A 426 -15.62 -10.67 14.05
CA ALA A 426 -15.16 -11.79 14.86
C ALA A 426 -14.79 -12.98 13.97
N LEU A 427 -15.68 -13.38 13.05
CA LEU A 427 -15.42 -14.46 12.09
C LEU A 427 -14.20 -14.17 11.22
N ARG A 428 -14.08 -12.94 10.71
CA ARG A 428 -12.92 -12.46 9.94
C ARG A 428 -11.57 -12.65 10.64
N SER A 429 -11.53 -12.56 11.98
CA SER A 429 -10.28 -12.74 12.73
C SER A 429 -9.85 -14.21 12.84
N HIS A 430 -10.71 -15.16 12.47
CA HIS A 430 -10.51 -16.60 12.65
C HIS A 430 -10.75 -17.45 11.39
N ASP A 431 -11.49 -16.95 10.41
CA ASP A 431 -11.66 -17.57 9.10
C ASP A 431 -11.12 -16.62 8.02
N GLU A 432 -10.01 -17.01 7.40
CA GLU A 432 -9.38 -16.28 6.30
C GLU A 432 -10.36 -16.09 5.15
N ARG A 433 -11.31 -17.02 4.95
CA ARG A 433 -12.33 -16.94 3.90
C ARG A 433 -13.30 -15.78 4.10
N MET A 434 -13.64 -15.48 5.36
CA MET A 434 -14.45 -14.32 5.73
C MET A 434 -13.65 -13.01 5.58
N ASP A 435 -12.34 -13.02 5.86
CA ASP A 435 -11.47 -11.86 5.62
C ASP A 435 -11.40 -11.48 4.14
N MET A 436 -11.28 -12.47 3.25
CA MET A 436 -11.32 -12.26 1.81
C MET A 436 -12.66 -11.68 1.34
N TRP A 437 -13.76 -12.28 1.79
CA TRP A 437 -15.11 -11.85 1.44
C TRP A 437 -15.38 -10.39 1.82
N VAL A 438 -14.92 -9.95 3.01
CA VAL A 438 -15.12 -8.58 3.49
C VAL A 438 -14.29 -7.55 2.73
N ASN A 439 -13.09 -7.91 2.25
CA ASN A 439 -12.18 -6.94 1.64
C ASN A 439 -12.40 -6.78 0.12
N HIS A 440 -13.08 -7.71 -0.55
CA HIS A 440 -13.24 -7.69 -2.01
C HIS A 440 -14.71 -7.71 -2.41
N ILE A 441 -15.18 -6.61 -3.05
CA ILE A 441 -16.58 -6.39 -3.42
C ILE A 441 -17.12 -7.49 -4.34
N ASP A 442 -16.32 -8.01 -5.27
CA ASP A 442 -16.78 -9.07 -6.19
C ASP A 442 -16.83 -10.45 -5.55
N ALA A 443 -15.95 -10.74 -4.58
CA ALA A 443 -16.07 -11.92 -3.73
C ALA A 443 -17.27 -11.78 -2.79
N ALA A 444 -17.58 -10.55 -2.34
CA ALA A 444 -18.74 -10.25 -1.52
C ALA A 444 -20.06 -10.59 -2.24
N ARG A 445 -20.13 -10.28 -3.54
CA ARG A 445 -21.30 -10.43 -4.43
C ARG A 445 -21.70 -11.88 -4.75
N ASN A 446 -20.77 -12.83 -4.70
CA ASN A 446 -20.98 -14.21 -5.20
C ASN A 446 -20.85 -15.30 -4.12
N SER A 447 -20.98 -14.95 -2.85
CA SER A 447 -20.67 -15.87 -1.74
C SER A 447 -21.93 -16.38 -1.04
N ASP A 448 -22.09 -17.70 -1.00
CA ASP A 448 -23.09 -18.40 -0.19
C ASP A 448 -22.86 -18.27 1.33
N ARG A 449 -21.82 -17.55 1.79
CA ARG A 449 -21.46 -17.47 3.23
C ARG A 449 -22.32 -16.51 4.02
N VAL A 450 -22.91 -15.51 3.37
CA VAL A 450 -23.79 -14.54 4.04
C VAL A 450 -25.04 -14.34 3.20
N THR A 451 -26.18 -14.79 3.71
CA THR A 451 -27.46 -14.68 3.03
C THR A 451 -28.32 -13.63 3.71
N LEU A 452 -28.74 -12.62 2.95
CA LEU A 452 -29.72 -11.65 3.39
C LEU A 452 -31.13 -12.18 3.12
N ILE A 453 -31.90 -12.41 4.19
CA ILE A 453 -33.30 -12.82 4.12
C ILE A 453 -34.16 -11.59 4.39
N ASP A 454 -34.81 -11.07 3.35
CA ASP A 454 -35.79 -9.96 3.47
C ASP A 454 -37.22 -10.51 3.58
N ARG A 455 -37.89 -10.18 4.69
CA ARG A 455 -39.28 -10.55 4.96
C ARG A 455 -40.14 -9.28 5.07
N GLY A 456 -40.68 -8.84 3.94
CA GLY A 456 -41.68 -7.78 3.79
C GLY A 456 -43.11 -8.20 4.16
N THR A 457 -44.09 -7.31 3.98
CA THR A 457 -45.51 -7.57 4.25
C THR A 457 -46.11 -8.56 3.25
N ASP A 458 -46.91 -9.53 3.72
CA ASP A 458 -47.60 -10.55 2.89
C ASP A 458 -48.73 -9.98 1.98
N GLN A 459 -48.73 -8.67 1.69
CA GLN A 459 -49.64 -8.10 0.69
C GLN A 459 -48.92 -7.97 -0.65
N PRO A 460 -49.52 -8.42 -1.77
CA PRO A 460 -48.98 -8.12 -3.09
C PRO A 460 -49.08 -6.61 -3.32
N LEU A 461 -47.98 -5.90 -3.07
CA LEU A 461 -47.75 -4.60 -3.68
C LEU A 461 -47.61 -4.85 -5.18
N GLY A 462 -48.45 -4.20 -5.98
CA GLY A 462 -48.59 -4.48 -7.41
C GLY A 462 -47.31 -4.33 -8.22
N ASP A 463 -47.31 -5.04 -9.36
CA ASP A 463 -46.32 -5.13 -10.45
C ASP A 463 -44.84 -5.38 -10.05
N ASP A 464 -44.35 -6.57 -10.43
CA ASP A 464 -43.11 -7.27 -10.08
C ASP A 464 -41.75 -6.60 -10.42
N GLU A 465 -41.63 -5.27 -10.52
CA GLU A 465 -40.32 -4.60 -10.77
C GLU A 465 -39.73 -3.88 -9.54
N ASP A 466 -40.55 -3.34 -8.64
CA ASP A 466 -40.07 -2.49 -7.53
C ASP A 466 -39.48 -3.27 -6.34
N VAL A 467 -39.94 -4.51 -6.11
CA VAL A 467 -39.47 -5.37 -5.00
C VAL A 467 -38.13 -6.04 -5.32
N GLU A 468 -37.88 -6.42 -6.59
CA GLU A 468 -36.56 -6.92 -7.02
C GLU A 468 -35.50 -5.82 -6.98
N GLN A 469 -35.84 -4.56 -7.32
CA GLN A 469 -34.91 -3.43 -7.24
C GLN A 469 -34.51 -3.09 -5.80
N LEU A 470 -35.46 -3.05 -4.85
CA LEU A 470 -35.17 -2.81 -3.43
C LEU A 470 -34.31 -3.93 -2.81
N ARG A 471 -34.54 -5.19 -3.20
CA ARG A 471 -33.74 -6.36 -2.76
C ARG A 471 -32.29 -6.31 -3.27
N PHE A 472 -32.09 -6.01 -4.54
CA PHE A 472 -30.74 -5.87 -5.14
C PHE A 472 -29.96 -4.68 -4.54
N LEU A 473 -30.66 -3.56 -4.28
CA LEU A 473 -30.07 -2.37 -3.68
C LEU A 473 -29.60 -2.58 -2.23
N LEU A 474 -30.30 -3.39 -1.45
CA LEU A 474 -29.91 -3.71 -0.06
C LEU A 474 -28.67 -4.62 -0.01
N ASP A 475 -28.56 -5.60 -0.91
CA ASP A 475 -27.43 -6.52 -0.96
C ASP A 475 -26.12 -5.81 -1.37
N GLU A 476 -26.16 -5.02 -2.46
CA GLU A 476 -24.99 -4.25 -2.92
C GLU A 476 -24.51 -3.24 -1.85
N ARG A 477 -25.45 -2.63 -1.12
CA ARG A 477 -25.12 -1.66 -0.07
C ARG A 477 -24.64 -2.30 1.21
N VAL A 478 -25.17 -3.45 1.62
CA VAL A 478 -24.65 -4.23 2.75
C VAL A 478 -23.23 -4.68 2.46
N ALA A 479 -22.96 -5.22 1.26
CA ALA A 479 -21.62 -5.60 0.83
C ALA A 479 -20.66 -4.41 0.83
N SER A 480 -21.05 -3.28 0.22
CA SER A 480 -20.24 -2.06 0.20
C SER A 480 -19.99 -1.50 1.61
N LYS A 481 -21.01 -1.46 2.48
CA LYS A 481 -20.89 -0.93 3.84
C LYS A 481 -20.07 -1.84 4.73
N MET A 482 -20.13 -3.14 4.48
CA MET A 482 -19.31 -4.11 5.17
C MET A 482 -17.83 -3.99 4.80
N VAL A 483 -17.49 -3.77 3.52
CA VAL A 483 -16.10 -3.42 3.13
C VAL A 483 -15.65 -2.16 3.86
N GLU A 484 -16.51 -1.14 3.95
CA GLU A 484 -16.22 0.12 4.66
C GLU A 484 -16.01 -0.07 6.18
N ARG A 485 -16.89 -0.84 6.84
CA ARG A 485 -16.97 -0.97 8.31
C ARG A 485 -16.12 -2.11 8.89
N CYS A 486 -15.93 -3.16 8.10
CA CYS A 486 -15.30 -4.40 8.50
C CYS A 486 -14.01 -4.69 7.72
N GLY A 487 -13.74 -4.03 6.59
CA GLY A 487 -12.51 -4.21 5.81
C GLY A 487 -11.26 -3.61 6.46
N ASP A 488 -10.10 -4.18 6.16
CA ASP A 488 -8.80 -3.66 6.62
C ASP A 488 -7.99 -3.11 5.46
N ARG A 489 -8.12 -1.79 5.25
CA ARG A 489 -7.33 -1.02 4.28
C ARG A 489 -5.81 -1.09 4.52
N LYS A 490 -5.32 -1.76 5.58
CA LYS A 490 -3.90 -1.83 5.96
C LYS A 490 -3.30 -3.23 5.93
N LEU A 491 -4.03 -4.26 5.46
CA LEU A 491 -3.52 -5.64 5.42
C LEU A 491 -2.26 -5.76 4.55
N TRP A 492 -2.34 -5.34 3.28
CA TRP A 492 -1.23 -5.42 2.33
C TRP A 492 0.01 -4.62 2.77
N PRO A 493 -0.10 -3.34 3.21
CA PRO A 493 1.05 -2.60 3.74
C PRO A 493 1.71 -3.25 4.97
N SER A 494 0.92 -3.86 5.87
CA SER A 494 1.48 -4.55 7.04
C SER A 494 2.30 -5.78 6.66
N TRP A 495 1.82 -6.55 5.68
CA TRP A 495 2.57 -7.69 5.16
C TRP A 495 3.77 -7.27 4.33
N GLY A 496 3.64 -6.20 3.54
CA GLY A 496 4.78 -5.64 2.82
C GLY A 496 5.90 -5.22 3.77
N ALA A 497 5.58 -4.50 4.85
CA ALA A 497 6.58 -4.15 5.86
C ALA A 497 7.27 -5.37 6.51
N ARG A 498 6.55 -6.49 6.67
CA ARG A 498 7.14 -7.76 7.13
C ARG A 498 8.03 -8.38 6.06
N ALA A 499 7.60 -8.37 4.80
CA ALA A 499 8.37 -8.88 3.67
C ALA A 499 9.68 -8.13 3.48
N ALA A 500 9.72 -6.81 3.73
CA ALA A 500 10.97 -6.06 3.76
C ALA A 500 11.99 -6.63 4.76
N ASN A 501 11.54 -7.07 5.94
CA ASN A 501 12.40 -7.72 6.92
C ASN A 501 12.85 -9.10 6.44
N VAL A 502 11.94 -9.89 5.87
CA VAL A 502 12.25 -11.22 5.33
C VAL A 502 13.25 -11.15 4.18
N CYS A 503 13.11 -10.20 3.24
CA CYS A 503 14.09 -9.97 2.18
C CYS A 503 15.50 -9.77 2.76
N ARG A 504 15.65 -9.07 3.88
CA ARG A 504 16.97 -8.87 4.53
C ARG A 504 17.52 -10.15 5.17
N GLU A 505 16.67 -10.99 5.74
CA GLU A 505 17.11 -12.29 6.29
C GLU A 505 17.47 -13.28 5.17
N VAL A 506 16.67 -13.35 4.10
CA VAL A 506 16.98 -14.11 2.89
C VAL A 506 18.30 -13.62 2.29
N ARG A 507 18.51 -12.30 2.19
CA ARG A 507 19.78 -11.71 1.69
C ARG A 507 20.99 -12.21 2.49
N LYS A 508 20.94 -12.15 3.83
CA LYS A 508 22.02 -12.66 4.69
C LYS A 508 22.29 -14.15 4.47
N ARG A 509 21.23 -14.94 4.27
CA ARG A 509 21.33 -16.37 4.01
C ARG A 509 21.98 -16.65 2.66
N VAL A 510 21.60 -15.92 1.62
CA VAL A 510 22.25 -15.94 0.30
C VAL A 510 23.74 -15.59 0.45
N ASP A 511 24.09 -14.49 1.11
CA ASP A 511 25.49 -14.10 1.32
C ASP A 511 26.31 -15.18 2.05
N THR A 512 25.71 -15.86 3.03
CA THR A 512 26.37 -16.95 3.74
C THR A 512 26.66 -18.14 2.82
N ARG A 513 25.76 -18.44 1.89
CA ARG A 513 25.93 -19.54 0.91
C ARG A 513 26.91 -19.17 -0.20
N LEU A 514 26.95 -17.91 -0.62
CA LEU A 514 27.92 -17.39 -1.59
C LEU A 514 29.38 -17.47 -1.09
N ALA A 515 29.61 -17.74 0.20
CA ALA A 515 30.94 -18.01 0.72
C ALA A 515 31.49 -19.41 0.33
N ASP A 516 30.65 -20.32 -0.16
CA ASP A 516 31.05 -21.62 -0.69
C ASP A 516 31.53 -21.50 -2.15
N THR A 517 32.63 -22.17 -2.50
CA THR A 517 33.35 -21.99 -3.79
C THR A 517 32.52 -22.39 -5.01
N ASP A 518 31.81 -23.51 -4.95
CA ASP A 518 31.04 -24.02 -6.11
C ASP A 518 29.80 -23.15 -6.37
N THR A 519 29.20 -22.65 -5.29
CA THR A 519 28.08 -21.71 -5.31
C THR A 519 28.51 -20.34 -5.85
N ALA A 520 29.69 -19.86 -5.44
CA ALA A 520 30.23 -18.59 -5.91
C ALA A 520 30.49 -18.60 -7.42
N GLU A 521 30.94 -19.72 -8.00
CA GLU A 521 31.16 -19.84 -9.45
C GLU A 521 29.82 -19.72 -10.22
N SER A 522 28.80 -20.47 -9.80
CA SER A 522 27.45 -20.42 -10.40
C SER A 522 26.83 -19.01 -10.30
N PHE A 523 27.01 -18.35 -9.15
CA PHE A 523 26.56 -16.97 -8.97
C PHE A 523 27.31 -15.98 -9.86
N ASN A 524 28.63 -16.12 -10.02
CA ASN A 524 29.41 -15.25 -10.89
C ASN A 524 29.04 -15.41 -12.36
N GLU A 525 28.72 -16.63 -12.81
CA GLU A 525 28.18 -16.89 -14.15
C GLU A 525 26.82 -16.19 -14.33
N PHE A 526 25.93 -16.30 -13.35
CA PHE A 526 24.65 -15.59 -13.35
C PHE A 526 24.82 -14.05 -13.40
N VAL A 527 25.71 -13.48 -12.58
CA VAL A 527 26.01 -12.04 -12.60
C VAL A 527 26.58 -11.61 -13.95
N SER A 528 27.49 -12.40 -14.52
CA SER A 528 28.05 -12.14 -15.85
C SER A 528 26.95 -12.16 -16.93
N ALA A 529 26.00 -13.10 -16.84
CA ALA A 529 24.86 -13.16 -17.73
C ALA A 529 23.96 -11.93 -17.57
N LEU A 530 23.63 -11.51 -16.34
CA LEU A 530 22.84 -10.30 -16.10
C LEU A 530 23.52 -9.04 -16.64
N ARG A 531 24.83 -8.89 -16.45
CA ARG A 531 25.61 -7.75 -16.98
C ARG A 531 25.55 -7.65 -18.50
N SER A 532 25.38 -8.75 -19.23
CA SER A 532 25.20 -8.70 -20.69
C SER A 532 23.89 -8.03 -21.13
N SER A 533 22.86 -8.05 -20.27
CA SER A 533 21.52 -7.51 -20.53
C SER A 533 21.27 -6.16 -19.85
N VAL A 534 21.88 -5.92 -18.69
CA VAL A 534 21.68 -4.73 -17.84
C VAL A 534 22.89 -3.79 -17.85
N GLY A 535 24.09 -4.27 -18.18
CA GLY A 535 25.32 -3.49 -18.21
C GLY A 535 26.25 -3.73 -17.01
N ASP A 536 27.51 -3.31 -17.16
CA ASP A 536 28.59 -3.54 -16.18
C ASP A 536 28.42 -2.74 -14.87
N HIS A 537 27.48 -1.79 -14.84
CA HIS A 537 27.16 -1.03 -13.63
C HIS A 537 26.45 -1.89 -12.58
N LEU A 538 25.90 -3.06 -12.95
CA LEU A 538 25.30 -4.00 -12.02
C LEU A 538 26.35 -4.61 -11.08
N THR A 539 26.20 -4.34 -9.79
CA THR A 539 27.08 -4.90 -8.75
C THR A 539 26.62 -6.30 -8.33
N GLU A 540 27.54 -7.09 -7.78
CA GLU A 540 27.20 -8.41 -7.19
C GLU A 540 26.18 -8.27 -6.06
N ASP A 541 26.27 -7.20 -5.27
CA ASP A 541 25.32 -6.91 -4.20
C ASP A 541 23.90 -6.67 -4.74
N GLN A 542 23.77 -5.92 -5.84
CA GLN A 542 22.49 -5.70 -6.52
C GLN A 542 21.94 -7.00 -7.12
N ALA A 543 22.79 -7.83 -7.72
CA ALA A 543 22.37 -9.11 -8.27
C ALA A 543 21.86 -10.07 -7.18
N ALA A 544 22.52 -10.10 -6.01
CA ALA A 544 22.05 -10.93 -4.92
C ALA A 544 20.84 -10.31 -4.17
N GLU A 545 20.67 -8.99 -4.20
CA GLU A 545 19.41 -8.33 -3.83
C GLU A 545 18.26 -8.79 -4.74
N MET A 546 18.48 -8.91 -6.06
CA MET A 546 17.50 -9.44 -7.01
C MET A 546 17.10 -10.89 -6.70
N VAL A 547 18.06 -11.74 -6.34
CA VAL A 547 17.77 -13.13 -5.92
C VAL A 547 16.89 -13.15 -4.67
N ALA A 548 17.22 -12.34 -3.66
CA ALA A 548 16.42 -12.26 -2.43
C ALA A 548 15.00 -11.74 -2.69
N GLN A 549 14.85 -10.75 -3.58
CA GLN A 549 13.54 -10.28 -4.03
C GLN A 549 12.76 -11.41 -4.70
N HIS A 550 13.37 -12.11 -5.66
CA HIS A 550 12.76 -13.23 -6.36
C HIS A 550 12.24 -14.31 -5.41
N VAL A 551 13.06 -14.73 -4.43
CA VAL A 551 12.68 -15.73 -3.41
C VAL A 551 11.43 -15.31 -2.62
N VAL A 552 11.29 -14.02 -2.30
CA VAL A 552 10.12 -13.50 -1.58
C VAL A 552 8.91 -13.32 -2.50
N THR A 553 9.11 -13.03 -3.78
CA THR A 553 8.01 -12.75 -4.71
C THR A 553 7.50 -13.96 -5.47
N ILE A 554 8.33 -14.98 -5.70
CA ILE A 554 7.95 -16.14 -6.51
C ILE A 554 6.75 -16.91 -5.92
N PRO A 555 6.63 -17.10 -4.58
CA PRO A 555 5.45 -17.77 -4.04
C PRO A 555 4.19 -16.92 -4.21
N ILE A 556 4.32 -15.60 -4.27
CA ILE A 556 3.19 -14.70 -4.55
C ILE A 556 2.73 -14.91 -5.99
N PHE A 557 3.64 -14.92 -6.96
CA PHE A 557 3.27 -15.12 -8.36
C PHE A 557 2.67 -16.51 -8.60
N ASP A 558 3.21 -17.56 -8.00
CA ASP A 558 2.64 -18.91 -8.13
C ASP A 558 1.27 -19.03 -7.43
N CYS A 559 1.07 -18.31 -6.32
CA CYS A 559 -0.25 -18.18 -5.68
C CYS A 559 -1.25 -17.41 -6.55
N LEU A 560 -0.81 -16.34 -7.19
CA LEU A 560 -1.63 -15.56 -8.09
C LEU A 560 -1.93 -16.33 -9.37
N PHE A 561 -1.14 -17.32 -9.75
CA PHE A 561 -1.37 -18.00 -11.03
C PHE A 561 -1.12 -19.49 -10.91
N ALA A 562 -1.90 -20.15 -10.04
CA ALA A 562 -1.79 -21.58 -9.72
C ALA A 562 -1.91 -22.52 -10.94
N ASP A 563 -2.54 -22.06 -12.04
CA ASP A 563 -2.65 -22.79 -13.31
C ASP A 563 -1.60 -22.33 -14.36
N SER A 564 -0.78 -21.33 -14.03
CA SER A 564 0.24 -20.81 -14.95
C SER A 564 1.60 -21.45 -14.68
N GLU A 565 2.31 -21.72 -15.75
CA GLU A 565 3.73 -22.08 -15.71
C GLU A 565 4.61 -20.82 -15.63
N PHE A 566 4.14 -19.68 -15.07
CA PHE A 566 4.88 -18.41 -15.11
C PHE A 566 6.32 -18.55 -14.61
N ALA A 567 6.52 -19.18 -13.44
CA ALA A 567 7.83 -19.42 -12.87
C ALA A 567 8.76 -20.21 -13.79
N ASN A 568 8.19 -21.09 -14.62
CA ASN A 568 8.90 -22.04 -15.49
C ASN A 568 9.01 -21.55 -16.95
N ALA A 569 8.20 -20.57 -17.35
CA ALA A 569 8.17 -20.01 -18.70
C ALA A 569 8.84 -18.63 -18.77
N ASN A 570 8.92 -17.89 -17.66
CA ASN A 570 9.55 -16.58 -17.64
C ASN A 570 11.09 -16.72 -17.68
N PRO A 571 11.78 -16.13 -18.69
CA PRO A 571 13.22 -16.30 -18.87
C PRO A 571 14.08 -15.93 -17.65
N ILE A 572 13.71 -14.86 -16.93
CA ILE A 572 14.49 -14.40 -15.77
C ILE A 572 14.18 -15.24 -14.54
N SER A 573 12.94 -15.66 -14.36
CA SER A 573 12.57 -16.61 -13.31
C SER A 573 13.33 -17.93 -13.47
N VAL A 574 13.38 -18.48 -14.69
CA VAL A 574 14.15 -19.68 -15.01
C VAL A 574 15.63 -19.52 -14.68
N ALA A 575 16.24 -18.38 -15.05
CA ALA A 575 17.64 -18.10 -14.75
C ALA A 575 17.93 -18.08 -13.24
N ILE A 576 17.06 -17.43 -12.44
CA ILE A 576 17.22 -17.38 -10.98
C ILE A 576 16.93 -18.74 -10.35
N ASN A 577 15.91 -19.47 -10.82
CA ASN A 577 15.59 -20.81 -10.30
C ASN A 577 16.72 -21.81 -10.55
N ASN A 578 17.41 -21.73 -11.69
CA ASN A 578 18.61 -22.53 -11.96
C ASN A 578 19.74 -22.22 -10.96
N LEU A 579 19.96 -20.94 -10.65
CA LEU A 579 20.89 -20.54 -9.61
C LEU A 579 20.46 -21.09 -8.24
N LEU A 580 19.18 -20.96 -7.86
CA LEU A 580 18.66 -21.52 -6.61
C LEU A 580 18.82 -23.04 -6.53
N GLY A 581 18.70 -23.75 -7.67
CA GLY A 581 18.92 -25.19 -7.76
C GLY A 581 20.36 -25.58 -7.39
N SER A 582 21.34 -24.76 -7.79
CA SER A 582 22.74 -24.94 -7.36
C SER A 582 22.96 -24.71 -5.86
N LEU A 583 22.04 -24.01 -5.19
CA LEU A 583 22.06 -23.78 -3.73
C LEU A 583 21.38 -24.90 -2.94
N ALA A 584 20.71 -25.84 -3.61
CA ALA A 584 19.94 -26.89 -2.95
C ALA A 584 20.81 -28.03 -2.42
N PRO A 585 20.45 -28.66 -1.28
CA PRO A 585 21.12 -29.87 -0.82
C PRO A 585 21.06 -30.96 -1.89
N THR A 586 22.09 -31.82 -1.96
CA THR A 586 22.22 -32.94 -2.92
C THR A 586 21.07 -33.97 -2.92
N ASP A 587 20.16 -33.86 -1.96
CA ASP A 587 19.12 -34.83 -1.67
C ASP A 587 17.72 -34.36 -2.16
N ALA A 588 17.63 -33.17 -2.78
CA ALA A 588 16.39 -32.66 -3.36
C ALA A 588 15.94 -33.54 -4.54
N THR A 589 14.65 -33.87 -4.60
CA THR A 589 14.11 -34.69 -5.69
C THR A 589 14.05 -33.89 -7.00
N GLU A 590 14.16 -34.56 -8.16
CA GLU A 590 14.04 -33.91 -9.48
C GLU A 590 12.72 -33.13 -9.64
N ALA A 591 11.65 -33.53 -8.94
CA ALA A 591 10.36 -32.84 -8.94
C ALA A 591 10.38 -31.54 -8.09
N GLU A 592 11.11 -31.53 -6.97
CA GLU A 592 11.29 -30.33 -6.13
C GLU A 592 12.22 -29.30 -6.78
N ALA A 593 13.16 -29.75 -7.62
CA ALA A 593 14.06 -28.88 -8.36
C ALA A 593 13.39 -28.15 -9.56
N ALA A 594 12.26 -28.67 -10.05
CA ALA A 594 11.54 -28.12 -11.21
C ALA A 594 10.50 -27.03 -10.86
N ASP A 595 10.12 -26.91 -9.60
CA ASP A 595 9.18 -25.91 -9.11
C ASP A 595 9.96 -24.82 -8.33
N GLY A 596 10.12 -23.65 -8.95
CA GLY A 596 10.89 -22.55 -8.38
C GLY A 596 10.36 -22.03 -7.04
N SER A 597 9.05 -22.07 -6.81
CA SER A 597 8.45 -21.69 -5.52
C SER A 597 8.65 -22.76 -4.49
N ALA A 598 8.45 -24.05 -4.82
CA ALA A 598 8.73 -25.15 -3.90
C ALA A 598 10.21 -25.14 -3.47
N LEU A 599 11.11 -24.89 -4.41
CA LEU A 599 12.55 -24.76 -4.17
C LEU A 599 12.86 -23.58 -3.24
N ALA A 600 12.32 -22.38 -3.52
CA ALA A 600 12.48 -21.22 -2.66
C ALA A 600 11.91 -21.47 -1.24
N MET A 601 10.72 -22.05 -1.14
CA MET A 601 10.06 -22.38 0.12
C MET A 601 10.82 -23.44 0.92
N GLY A 602 11.45 -24.42 0.27
CA GLY A 602 12.27 -25.43 0.93
C GLY A 602 13.62 -24.89 1.41
N LEU A 603 14.30 -24.05 0.61
CA LEU A 603 15.62 -23.51 0.96
C LEU A 603 15.58 -22.43 2.04
N PHE A 604 14.48 -21.67 2.09
CA PHE A 604 14.30 -20.52 2.97
C PHE A 604 13.04 -20.65 3.85
N GLU A 605 12.69 -21.89 4.24
CA GLU A 605 11.47 -22.17 5.00
C GLU A 605 11.37 -21.36 6.30
N GLU A 606 12.48 -21.24 7.04
CA GLU A 606 12.53 -20.50 8.29
C GLU A 606 12.31 -19.00 8.08
N GLU A 607 12.95 -18.43 7.06
CA GLU A 607 12.87 -17.01 6.72
C GLU A 607 11.50 -16.65 6.13
N LEU A 608 10.88 -17.53 5.34
CA LEU A 608 9.60 -17.31 4.67
C LEU A 608 8.39 -17.60 5.58
N ARG A 609 8.56 -18.35 6.68
CA ARG A 609 7.51 -18.67 7.67
C ARG A 609 6.65 -17.48 8.10
N PRO A 610 7.19 -16.26 8.35
CA PRO A 610 6.38 -15.10 8.72
C PRO A 610 5.41 -14.62 7.62
N LEU A 611 5.63 -15.03 6.36
CA LEU A 611 4.82 -14.67 5.19
C LEU A 611 3.88 -15.79 4.73
N THR A 612 3.97 -17.01 5.27
CA THR A 612 3.13 -18.14 4.88
C THR A 612 1.63 -17.80 4.91
N ARG A 613 1.18 -17.09 5.96
CA ARG A 613 -0.22 -16.62 6.05
C ARG A 613 -0.57 -15.62 4.96
N ALA A 614 0.34 -14.70 4.64
CA ALA A 614 0.14 -13.72 3.58
C ALA A 614 -0.01 -14.42 2.22
N TYR A 615 0.84 -15.40 1.92
CA TYR A 615 0.78 -16.17 0.67
C TYR A 615 -0.53 -16.95 0.53
N ARG A 616 -0.98 -17.63 1.60
CA ARG A 616 -2.27 -18.34 1.61
C ARG A 616 -3.44 -17.39 1.38
N THR A 617 -3.42 -16.21 2.01
CA THR A 617 -4.47 -15.21 1.82
C THR A 617 -4.45 -14.64 0.40
N MET A 618 -3.28 -14.29 -0.14
CA MET A 618 -3.16 -13.78 -1.51
C MET A 618 -3.68 -14.78 -2.54
N ARG A 619 -3.30 -16.06 -2.41
CA ARG A 619 -3.80 -17.15 -3.25
C ARG A 619 -5.32 -17.19 -3.23
N ALA A 620 -5.89 -17.25 -2.04
CA ALA A 620 -7.31 -17.45 -1.90
C ALA A 620 -8.11 -16.20 -2.34
N VAL A 621 -7.56 -14.98 -2.17
CA VAL A 621 -8.15 -13.74 -2.73
C VAL A 621 -8.17 -13.80 -4.24
N PHE A 622 -7.06 -14.24 -4.84
CA PHE A 622 -6.94 -14.30 -6.29
C PHE A 622 -7.78 -15.42 -6.91
N GLU A 623 -7.85 -16.60 -6.29
CA GLU A 623 -8.74 -17.70 -6.68
C GLU A 623 -10.21 -17.28 -6.59
N GLY A 624 -10.56 -16.44 -5.60
CA GLY A 624 -11.90 -15.85 -5.47
C GLY A 624 -12.25 -14.80 -6.54
N ALA A 625 -11.27 -14.26 -7.26
CA ALA A 625 -11.50 -13.31 -8.35
C ALA A 625 -11.86 -14.06 -9.65
N LEU A 626 -13.17 -14.20 -9.92
CA LEU A 626 -13.69 -15.05 -11.00
C LEU A 626 -13.47 -14.49 -12.42
N THR A 627 -13.20 -13.18 -12.56
CA THR A 627 -13.00 -12.52 -13.87
C THR A 627 -11.55 -12.08 -14.05
N ALA A 628 -11.09 -12.00 -15.30
CA ALA A 628 -9.75 -11.49 -15.61
C ALA A 628 -9.53 -10.04 -15.11
N ALA A 629 -10.55 -9.19 -15.24
CA ALA A 629 -10.51 -7.82 -14.73
C ALA A 629 -10.37 -7.76 -13.18
N ALA A 630 -11.13 -8.59 -12.45
CA ALA A 630 -11.02 -8.64 -10.99
C ALA A 630 -9.65 -9.15 -10.53
N LYS A 631 -9.06 -10.10 -11.26
CA LYS A 631 -7.69 -10.59 -11.03
C LYS A 631 -6.65 -9.48 -11.21
N VAL A 632 -6.81 -8.62 -12.22
CA VAL A 632 -5.95 -7.44 -12.45
C VAL A 632 -6.11 -6.40 -11.33
N ASP A 633 -7.32 -6.18 -10.84
CA ASP A 633 -7.58 -5.27 -9.71
C ASP A 633 -6.92 -5.77 -8.41
N VAL A 634 -7.04 -7.07 -8.11
CA VAL A 634 -6.33 -7.70 -6.97
C VAL A 634 -4.82 -7.54 -7.12
N LEU A 635 -4.27 -7.79 -8.31
CA LEU A 635 -2.84 -7.62 -8.58
C LEU A 635 -2.38 -6.17 -8.32
N ARG A 636 -3.19 -5.17 -8.74
CA ARG A 636 -2.93 -3.76 -8.47
C ARG A 636 -2.93 -3.47 -6.96
N GLU A 637 -3.89 -4.00 -6.20
CA GLU A 637 -3.96 -3.79 -4.75
C GLU A 637 -2.78 -4.40 -4.00
N ILE A 638 -2.38 -5.63 -4.36
CA ILE A 638 -1.19 -6.30 -3.81
C ILE A 638 0.05 -5.46 -4.15
N TYR A 639 0.14 -4.89 -5.35
CA TYR A 639 1.24 -4.01 -5.69
C TYR A 639 1.30 -2.73 -4.85
N ASP A 640 0.21 -1.96 -4.85
CA ASP A 640 0.15 -0.67 -4.16
C ASP A 640 0.34 -0.81 -2.66
N GLY A 641 -0.14 -1.91 -2.09
CA GLY A 641 -0.09 -2.18 -0.66
C GLY A 641 1.13 -2.98 -0.23
N PHE A 642 1.35 -4.17 -0.80
CA PHE A 642 2.39 -5.10 -0.36
C PHE A 642 3.75 -4.76 -0.98
N PHE A 643 3.87 -4.74 -2.31
CA PHE A 643 5.18 -4.58 -2.97
C PHE A 643 5.82 -3.23 -2.68
N LYS A 644 5.03 -2.16 -2.71
CA LYS A 644 5.50 -0.81 -2.37
C LYS A 644 6.06 -0.71 -0.96
N ALA A 645 5.48 -1.44 -0.01
CA ALA A 645 5.95 -1.48 1.38
C ALA A 645 7.10 -2.48 1.59
N ALA A 646 7.13 -3.59 0.85
CA ALA A 646 8.18 -4.61 0.92
C ALA A 646 9.51 -4.13 0.36
N MET A 647 9.48 -3.27 -0.65
CA MET A 647 10.65 -2.91 -1.45
C MET A 647 10.77 -1.39 -1.61
N GLN A 648 10.42 -0.64 -0.57
CA GLN A 648 10.40 0.84 -0.61
C GLN A 648 11.76 1.43 -1.01
N ASP A 649 12.88 0.81 -0.60
CA ASP A 649 14.23 1.26 -0.95
C ASP A 649 14.49 1.11 -2.45
N VAL A 650 14.06 0.01 -3.05
CA VAL A 650 14.16 -0.26 -4.50
C VAL A 650 13.26 0.70 -5.28
N VAL A 651 12.00 0.84 -4.86
CA VAL A 651 11.00 1.72 -5.50
C VAL A 651 11.44 3.19 -5.44
N SER A 652 12.02 3.63 -4.32
CA SER A 652 12.49 5.00 -4.15
C SER A 652 13.79 5.28 -4.91
N ARG A 653 14.73 4.32 -4.97
CA ARG A 653 15.97 4.40 -5.73
C ARG A 653 15.72 4.49 -7.24
N LEU A 654 14.76 3.71 -7.73
CA LEU A 654 14.44 3.60 -9.17
C LEU A 654 13.35 4.57 -9.64
N GLY A 655 12.67 5.26 -8.71
CA GLY A 655 11.69 6.29 -9.04
C GLY A 655 10.52 5.79 -9.87
N ILE A 656 10.02 4.57 -9.61
CA ILE A 656 8.91 3.96 -10.35
C ILE A 656 7.64 4.78 -10.10
N VAL A 657 7.19 5.52 -11.12
CA VAL A 657 5.98 6.34 -11.08
C VAL A 657 4.90 5.66 -11.90
N TYR A 658 3.77 5.34 -11.26
CA TYR A 658 2.62 4.79 -11.97
C TYR A 658 1.96 5.86 -12.84
N THR A 659 1.76 5.55 -14.11
CA THR A 659 1.07 6.42 -15.06
C THR A 659 -0.45 6.26 -14.90
N PRO A 660 -1.19 7.33 -14.57
CA PRO A 660 -2.65 7.32 -14.55
C PRO A 660 -3.23 6.74 -15.85
N VAL A 661 -4.26 5.89 -15.73
CA VAL A 661 -4.84 5.18 -16.89
C VAL A 661 -5.43 6.17 -17.89
N GLU A 662 -5.96 7.29 -17.39
CA GLU A 662 -6.52 8.37 -18.20
C GLU A 662 -5.48 8.99 -19.15
N ILE A 663 -4.22 9.11 -18.69
CA ILE A 663 -3.10 9.60 -19.52
C ILE A 663 -2.70 8.53 -20.54
N VAL A 664 -2.59 7.27 -20.12
CA VAL A 664 -2.23 6.14 -21.00
C VAL A 664 -3.25 5.98 -22.12
N ASP A 665 -4.53 5.98 -21.78
CA ASP A 665 -5.63 5.82 -22.73
C ASP A 665 -5.66 7.00 -23.72
N PHE A 666 -5.46 8.23 -23.24
CA PHE A 666 -5.35 9.41 -24.11
C PHE A 666 -4.17 9.28 -25.10
N MET A 667 -2.99 8.83 -24.62
CA MET A 667 -1.81 8.63 -25.46
C MET A 667 -2.02 7.52 -26.51
N ILE A 668 -2.71 6.43 -26.15
CA ILE A 668 -2.99 5.32 -27.07
C ILE A 668 -3.99 5.77 -28.15
N ARG A 669 -5.08 6.44 -27.76
CA ARG A 669 -6.04 7.01 -28.73
C ARG A 669 -5.37 8.02 -29.65
N SER A 670 -4.50 8.87 -29.10
CA SER A 670 -3.70 9.82 -29.86
C SER A 670 -2.77 9.15 -30.85
N ALA A 671 -2.09 8.07 -30.45
CA ALA A 671 -1.23 7.32 -31.35
C ALA A 671 -2.01 6.68 -32.50
N ASP A 672 -3.17 6.11 -32.22
CA ASP A 672 -4.03 5.48 -33.22
C ASP A 672 -4.65 6.51 -34.18
N ALA A 673 -5.18 7.61 -33.66
CA ALA A 673 -5.75 8.71 -34.44
C ALA A 673 -4.69 9.33 -35.37
N VAL A 674 -3.50 9.63 -34.84
CA VAL A 674 -2.38 10.15 -35.63
C VAL A 674 -1.92 9.15 -36.69
N CYS A 675 -1.78 7.86 -36.35
CA CYS A 675 -1.38 6.85 -37.34
C CYS A 675 -2.41 6.76 -38.49
N ARG A 676 -3.71 6.83 -38.18
CA ARG A 676 -4.76 6.83 -39.21
C ARG A 676 -4.70 8.09 -40.08
N ALA A 677 -4.55 9.26 -39.47
CA ALA A 677 -4.52 10.55 -40.17
C ALA A 677 -3.26 10.73 -41.03
N GLU A 678 -2.10 10.35 -40.51
CA GLU A 678 -0.79 10.63 -41.12
C GLU A 678 -0.29 9.50 -42.02
N PHE A 679 -0.58 8.25 -41.65
CA PHE A 679 -0.04 7.06 -42.32
C PHE A 679 -1.09 6.18 -43.00
N GLY A 680 -2.38 6.50 -42.84
CA GLY A 680 -3.49 5.72 -43.39
C GLY A 680 -3.69 4.34 -42.76
N VAL A 681 -3.03 4.06 -41.62
CA VAL A 681 -3.08 2.77 -40.92
C VAL A 681 -3.29 3.00 -39.43
N GLY A 682 -4.10 2.19 -38.76
CA GLY A 682 -4.25 2.23 -37.29
C GLY A 682 -3.29 1.30 -36.55
N ILE A 683 -3.24 1.37 -35.22
CA ILE A 683 -2.41 0.51 -34.36
C ILE A 683 -2.64 -0.97 -34.67
N THR A 684 -3.90 -1.37 -34.90
CA THR A 684 -4.26 -2.77 -35.24
C THR A 684 -3.64 -3.29 -36.54
N SER A 685 -3.21 -2.41 -37.45
CA SER A 685 -2.79 -2.79 -38.82
C SER A 685 -1.47 -3.57 -38.82
N GLU A 686 -1.30 -4.47 -39.78
CA GLU A 686 -0.06 -5.24 -39.95
C GLU A 686 1.16 -4.33 -40.17
N ASN A 687 2.32 -4.72 -39.64
CA ASN A 687 3.59 -3.98 -39.69
C ASN A 687 3.58 -2.62 -38.95
N VAL A 688 2.57 -2.37 -38.11
CA VAL A 688 2.58 -1.27 -37.14
C VAL A 688 3.08 -1.81 -35.81
N ASN A 689 4.39 -1.77 -35.61
CA ASN A 689 5.03 -2.27 -34.40
C ASN A 689 5.09 -1.18 -33.33
N ALA A 690 4.67 -1.51 -32.12
CA ALA A 690 4.68 -0.61 -30.97
C ALA A 690 5.68 -1.07 -29.90
N LEU A 691 6.45 -0.13 -29.37
CA LEU A 691 7.44 -0.36 -28.32
C LEU A 691 7.18 0.57 -27.13
N ASP A 692 7.14 -0.02 -25.95
CA ASP A 692 7.25 0.69 -24.68
C ASP A 692 8.65 0.43 -24.07
N PRO A 693 9.63 1.33 -24.29
CA PRO A 693 11.01 1.13 -23.83
C PRO A 693 11.21 1.23 -22.31
N PHE A 694 10.22 1.71 -21.56
CA PHE A 694 10.31 1.88 -20.10
C PHE A 694 8.97 1.48 -19.49
N THR A 695 8.64 0.20 -19.61
CA THR A 695 7.23 -0.21 -19.46
C THR A 695 6.69 -0.16 -18.04
N GLY A 696 7.57 -0.11 -17.04
CA GLY A 696 7.20 -0.16 -15.64
C GLY A 696 6.37 -1.39 -15.37
N THR A 697 5.11 -1.19 -15.02
CA THR A 697 4.16 -2.28 -14.74
C THR A 697 3.43 -2.81 -15.98
N GLY A 698 3.89 -2.48 -17.20
CA GLY A 698 3.28 -2.98 -18.44
C GLY A 698 2.01 -2.25 -18.87
N THR A 699 1.71 -1.08 -18.28
CA THR A 699 0.39 -0.46 -18.40
C THR A 699 0.08 0.00 -19.83
N PHE A 700 1.04 0.54 -20.58
CA PHE A 700 0.79 0.94 -21.98
C PHE A 700 0.43 -0.26 -22.86
N ILE A 701 1.21 -1.36 -22.81
CA ILE A 701 0.94 -2.54 -23.63
C ILE A 701 -0.38 -3.22 -23.22
N TYR A 702 -0.62 -3.35 -21.92
CA TYR A 702 -1.89 -3.86 -21.40
C TYR A 702 -3.08 -3.03 -21.91
N ARG A 703 -2.98 -1.70 -21.88
CA ARG A 703 -4.03 -0.82 -22.38
C ARG A 703 -4.13 -0.84 -23.90
N MET A 704 -3.04 -1.03 -24.66
CA MET A 704 -3.16 -1.23 -26.12
C MET A 704 -3.98 -2.47 -26.48
N LEU A 705 -3.89 -3.53 -25.67
CA LEU A 705 -4.70 -4.75 -25.85
C LEU A 705 -6.17 -4.56 -25.43
N THR A 706 -6.44 -3.74 -24.41
CA THR A 706 -7.76 -3.67 -23.74
C THR A 706 -8.55 -2.40 -24.00
N ALA A 707 -7.91 -1.31 -24.44
CA ALA A 707 -8.55 -0.02 -24.62
C ALA A 707 -9.33 0.06 -25.93
N GLN A 708 -10.30 0.97 -25.94
CA GLN A 708 -11.11 1.32 -27.09
C GLN A 708 -10.62 2.63 -27.72
N ASP A 709 -10.76 2.73 -29.04
CA ASP A 709 -10.55 3.96 -29.79
C ASP A 709 -11.69 4.97 -29.57
N SER A 710 -11.57 6.15 -30.18
CA SER A 710 -12.54 7.25 -30.06
C SER A 710 -13.96 6.86 -30.51
N ASP A 711 -14.09 5.86 -31.39
CA ASP A 711 -15.37 5.40 -31.93
C ASP A 711 -15.98 4.27 -31.08
N GLY A 712 -15.34 3.91 -29.96
CA GLY A 712 -15.76 2.82 -29.07
C GLY A 712 -15.42 1.42 -29.61
N ASN A 713 -14.61 1.33 -30.67
CA ASN A 713 -14.10 0.06 -31.17
C ASN A 713 -12.83 -0.33 -30.43
N ASP A 714 -12.50 -1.60 -30.42
CA ASP A 714 -11.24 -2.04 -29.84
C ASP A 714 -10.04 -1.48 -30.62
N THR A 715 -9.08 -0.87 -29.90
CA THR A 715 -7.85 -0.31 -30.51
C THR A 715 -7.09 -1.37 -31.31
N ILE A 716 -7.01 -2.59 -30.76
CA ILE A 716 -6.57 -3.79 -31.47
C ILE A 716 -7.79 -4.68 -31.69
N ARG A 717 -8.08 -5.01 -32.95
CA ARG A 717 -9.21 -5.86 -33.31
C ARG A 717 -8.97 -7.30 -32.85
N SER A 718 -10.02 -7.99 -32.42
CA SER A 718 -9.92 -9.37 -31.91
C SER A 718 -9.28 -10.35 -32.90
N GLY A 719 -9.50 -10.17 -34.21
CA GLY A 719 -8.86 -10.98 -35.26
C GLY A 719 -7.35 -10.73 -35.44
N ASP A 720 -6.86 -9.56 -35.03
CA ASP A 720 -5.46 -9.15 -35.13
C ASP A 720 -4.67 -9.38 -33.82
N LEU A 721 -5.39 -9.61 -32.72
CA LEU A 721 -4.87 -9.61 -31.36
C LEU A 721 -3.68 -10.56 -31.16
N ARG A 722 -3.77 -11.80 -31.66
CA ARG A 722 -2.68 -12.78 -31.59
C ARG A 722 -1.44 -12.32 -32.35
N ARG A 723 -1.60 -11.82 -33.58
CA ARG A 723 -0.47 -11.31 -34.38
C ARG A 723 0.24 -10.20 -33.61
N LYS A 724 -0.54 -9.23 -33.11
CA LYS A 724 -0.01 -8.11 -32.32
C LYS A 724 0.78 -8.60 -31.11
N TYR A 725 0.17 -9.48 -30.32
CA TYR A 725 0.77 -10.04 -29.12
C TYR A 725 2.10 -10.79 -29.37
N TYR A 726 2.18 -11.64 -30.39
CA TYR A 726 3.39 -12.45 -30.61
C TYR A 726 4.50 -11.71 -31.37
N SER A 727 4.14 -10.74 -32.21
CA SER A 727 5.06 -10.28 -33.27
C SER A 727 5.11 -8.77 -33.52
N GLU A 728 4.27 -7.94 -32.88
CA GLU A 728 4.25 -6.50 -33.19
C GLU A 728 4.15 -5.60 -31.94
N LEU A 729 4.07 -6.17 -30.74
CA LEU A 729 4.09 -5.44 -29.46
C LEU A 729 5.35 -5.79 -28.67
N TYR A 730 6.01 -4.78 -28.11
CA TYR A 730 7.30 -4.91 -27.46
C TYR A 730 7.39 -4.05 -26.20
N ALA A 731 8.11 -4.55 -25.19
CA ALA A 731 8.31 -3.84 -23.94
C ALA A 731 9.69 -4.15 -23.33
N ASN A 732 10.32 -3.14 -22.74
CA ASN A 732 11.54 -3.31 -21.96
C ASN A 732 11.32 -2.83 -20.52
N GLU A 733 11.91 -3.54 -19.57
CA GLU A 733 11.97 -3.10 -18.18
C GLU A 733 13.29 -3.48 -17.53
N LEU A 734 13.85 -2.56 -16.75
CA LEU A 734 15.12 -2.70 -16.06
C LEU A 734 14.94 -3.25 -14.63
N VAL A 735 13.80 -2.98 -14.01
CA VAL A 735 13.51 -3.38 -12.62
C VAL A 735 12.81 -4.72 -12.59
N LEU A 736 13.41 -5.72 -11.91
CA LEU A 736 12.95 -7.10 -11.91
C LEU A 736 11.47 -7.26 -11.54
N LEU A 737 11.05 -6.61 -10.45
CA LEU A 737 9.68 -6.70 -9.99
C LEU A 737 8.69 -6.06 -10.98
N ALA A 738 9.05 -4.90 -11.53
CA ALA A 738 8.21 -4.23 -12.52
C ALA A 738 8.10 -5.08 -13.80
N TYR A 739 9.19 -5.71 -14.21
CA TYR A 739 9.24 -6.66 -15.33
C TYR A 739 8.28 -7.84 -15.14
N TYR A 740 8.28 -8.49 -13.97
CA TYR A 740 7.34 -9.59 -13.69
C TYR A 740 5.89 -9.12 -13.74
N ILE A 741 5.59 -7.97 -13.15
CA ILE A 741 4.24 -7.41 -13.17
C ILE A 741 3.81 -7.05 -14.59
N ALA A 742 4.72 -6.47 -15.39
CA ALA A 742 4.45 -6.14 -16.78
C ALA A 742 4.10 -7.39 -17.59
N ALA A 743 4.91 -8.44 -17.50
CA ALA A 743 4.67 -9.70 -18.20
C ALA A 743 3.28 -10.26 -17.85
N ILE A 744 3.01 -10.41 -16.55
CA ILE A 744 1.75 -10.93 -16.02
C ILE A 744 0.55 -10.07 -16.45
N LYS A 745 0.65 -8.74 -16.32
CA LYS A 745 -0.45 -7.83 -16.65
C LYS A 745 -0.78 -7.89 -18.14
N ILE A 746 0.22 -7.96 -18.99
CA ILE A 746 0.04 -8.07 -20.45
C ILE A 746 -0.60 -9.42 -20.81
N GLU A 747 -0.12 -10.51 -20.22
CA GLU A 747 -0.68 -11.87 -20.37
C GLU A 747 -2.15 -11.92 -19.93
N ALA A 748 -2.49 -11.30 -18.79
CA ALA A 748 -3.85 -11.20 -18.28
C ALA A 748 -4.76 -10.38 -19.21
N GLY A 749 -4.27 -9.28 -19.78
CA GLY A 749 -5.03 -8.47 -20.74
C GLY A 749 -5.35 -9.24 -22.02
N MET A 750 -4.45 -10.12 -22.46
CA MET A 750 -4.70 -11.01 -23.60
C MET A 750 -5.78 -12.06 -23.29
N ALA A 751 -5.78 -12.60 -22.07
CA ALA A 751 -6.81 -13.52 -21.59
C ALA A 751 -8.19 -12.84 -21.46
N GLU A 752 -8.25 -11.62 -20.93
CA GLU A 752 -9.48 -10.82 -20.80
C GLU A 752 -10.17 -10.61 -22.15
N ARG A 753 -9.37 -10.41 -23.20
CA ARG A 753 -9.82 -10.20 -24.58
C ARG A 753 -10.21 -11.49 -25.30
N GLY A 754 -10.16 -12.64 -24.63
CA GLY A 754 -10.46 -13.95 -25.22
C GLY A 754 -9.45 -14.37 -26.29
N GLY A 755 -8.20 -13.86 -26.22
CA GLY A 755 -7.16 -14.16 -27.19
C GLY A 755 -6.73 -15.63 -27.19
N PHE A 756 -6.97 -16.34 -26.09
CA PHE A 756 -6.64 -17.75 -25.90
C PHE A 756 -7.82 -18.53 -25.30
N PRO A 757 -7.88 -19.87 -25.51
CA PRO A 757 -8.87 -20.71 -24.84
C PRO A 757 -8.86 -20.54 -23.31
N PRO A 758 -10.02 -20.64 -22.63
CA PRO A 758 -10.06 -20.63 -21.18
C PRO A 758 -9.13 -21.70 -20.59
N GLY A 759 -8.25 -21.31 -19.67
CA GLY A 759 -7.30 -22.21 -19.00
C GLY A 759 -5.97 -22.45 -19.72
N SER A 760 -5.72 -21.84 -20.89
CA SER A 760 -4.39 -21.88 -21.51
C SER A 760 -3.52 -20.70 -21.07
N PHE A 761 -2.27 -20.97 -20.69
CA PHE A 761 -1.26 -19.97 -20.40
C PHE A 761 -0.31 -19.79 -21.59
N GLU A 762 -0.09 -18.54 -22.02
CA GLU A 762 0.74 -18.21 -23.18
C GLU A 762 1.63 -16.99 -22.84
N PRO A 763 2.94 -17.19 -22.61
CA PRO A 763 3.82 -16.13 -22.14
C PRO A 763 3.99 -15.03 -23.19
N PHE A 764 4.07 -13.78 -22.76
CA PHE A 764 4.26 -12.67 -23.69
C PHE A 764 5.70 -12.64 -24.21
N PRO A 765 5.95 -12.87 -25.52
CA PRO A 765 7.31 -12.96 -26.05
C PRO A 765 7.95 -11.58 -26.29
N GLY A 766 7.15 -10.51 -26.27
CA GLY A 766 7.58 -9.14 -26.57
C GLY A 766 8.20 -8.39 -25.39
N VAL A 767 8.08 -8.89 -24.15
CA VAL A 767 8.70 -8.27 -22.97
C VAL A 767 10.12 -8.80 -22.74
N THR A 768 11.04 -7.87 -22.49
CA THR A 768 12.45 -8.16 -22.21
C THR A 768 12.90 -7.49 -20.91
N PHE A 769 13.85 -8.15 -20.23
CA PHE A 769 14.49 -7.61 -19.05
C PHE A 769 15.86 -7.04 -19.44
N GLY A 770 16.07 -5.74 -19.24
CA GLY A 770 17.34 -5.10 -19.56
C GLY A 770 17.25 -3.58 -19.67
N ASP A 771 18.42 -2.96 -19.85
CA ASP A 771 18.54 -1.52 -19.96
C ASP A 771 18.40 -1.06 -21.41
N THR A 772 17.35 -0.29 -21.69
CA THR A 772 17.06 0.25 -23.02
C THR A 772 18.19 1.12 -23.58
N PHE A 773 18.93 1.84 -22.75
CA PHE A 773 19.99 2.74 -23.24
C PHE A 773 21.26 1.99 -23.65
N LEU A 774 21.38 0.72 -23.28
CA LEU A 774 22.52 -0.12 -23.59
C LEU A 774 22.23 -1.05 -24.77
N ALA A 775 23.25 -1.27 -25.60
CA ALA A 775 23.18 -2.30 -26.63
C ALA A 775 23.52 -3.65 -25.98
N THR A 776 22.70 -4.68 -26.24
CA THR A 776 23.00 -6.05 -25.78
C THR A 776 24.33 -6.51 -26.38
N SER A 777 25.30 -6.84 -25.52
CA SER A 777 26.64 -7.27 -25.92
C SER A 777 26.87 -8.74 -25.52
N GLY A 778 26.95 -9.61 -26.52
CA GLY A 778 27.21 -11.04 -26.33
C GLY A 778 25.94 -11.86 -26.02
N GLY A 779 25.94 -13.12 -26.44
CA GLY A 779 24.87 -14.07 -26.11
C GLY A 779 25.14 -14.75 -24.77
N ALA A 780 24.33 -14.47 -23.75
CA ALA A 780 24.37 -15.25 -22.51
C ALA A 780 24.09 -16.73 -22.83
N GLN A 781 24.90 -17.65 -22.26
CA GLN A 781 24.72 -19.09 -22.47
C GLN A 781 23.83 -19.75 -21.40
N LEU A 782 23.64 -19.07 -20.26
CA LEU A 782 22.85 -19.57 -19.14
C LEU A 782 21.36 -19.71 -19.56
N PRO A 783 20.71 -20.87 -19.31
CA PRO A 783 19.30 -21.08 -19.65
C PRO A 783 18.39 -20.00 -19.03
N GLY A 784 17.37 -19.55 -19.77
CA GLY A 784 16.57 -18.38 -19.42
C GLY A 784 17.23 -17.05 -19.84
N MET A 785 18.49 -16.79 -19.48
CA MET A 785 19.19 -15.58 -19.94
C MET A 785 19.45 -15.59 -21.45
N ALA A 786 19.72 -16.76 -22.01
CA ALA A 786 19.80 -16.96 -23.47
C ALA A 786 18.49 -16.57 -24.17
N ASP A 787 17.34 -16.95 -23.60
CA ASP A 787 16.02 -16.63 -24.14
C ASP A 787 15.71 -15.13 -24.04
N ASN A 788 16.04 -14.50 -22.90
CA ASN A 788 15.92 -13.04 -22.75
C ASN A 788 16.76 -12.30 -23.81
N THR A 789 18.01 -12.73 -24.01
CA THR A 789 18.93 -12.15 -25.00
C THR A 789 18.40 -12.34 -26.44
N ALA A 790 17.81 -13.51 -26.74
CA ALA A 790 17.17 -13.76 -28.03
C ALA A 790 15.95 -12.84 -28.25
N ARG A 791 15.13 -12.60 -27.22
CA ARG A 791 14.01 -11.65 -27.29
C ARG A 791 14.51 -10.22 -27.55
N GLN A 792 15.55 -9.76 -26.84
CA GLN A 792 16.16 -8.45 -27.05
C GLN A 792 16.72 -8.29 -28.47
N SER A 793 17.44 -9.30 -28.96
CA SER A 793 18.03 -9.30 -30.30
C SER A 793 16.95 -9.23 -31.39
N ARG A 794 15.87 -10.00 -31.23
CA ARG A 794 14.70 -9.95 -32.13
C ARG A 794 14.08 -8.56 -32.14
N GLN A 795 13.81 -7.99 -30.97
CA GLN A 795 13.25 -6.64 -30.87
C GLN A 795 14.17 -5.58 -31.49
N GLY A 796 15.48 -5.68 -31.28
CA GLY A 796 16.48 -4.76 -31.84
C GLY A 796 16.45 -4.69 -33.37
N GLY A 797 16.12 -5.80 -34.03
CA GLY A 797 16.01 -5.88 -35.49
C GLY A 797 14.68 -5.40 -36.08
N VAL A 798 13.66 -5.11 -35.26
CA VAL A 798 12.31 -4.82 -35.75
C VAL A 798 12.12 -3.33 -36.10
N PRO A 799 11.50 -3.00 -37.25
CA PRO A 799 10.96 -1.66 -37.52
C PRO A 799 10.03 -1.20 -36.42
N ILE A 800 10.33 -0.13 -35.68
CA ILE A 800 9.35 0.41 -34.74
C ILE A 800 8.64 1.59 -35.39
N THR A 801 7.31 1.56 -35.35
CA THR A 801 6.44 2.61 -35.88
C THR A 801 5.97 3.53 -34.77
N ILE A 802 5.66 2.97 -33.60
CA ILE A 802 5.14 3.70 -32.44
C ILE A 802 6.04 3.46 -31.24
N ILE A 803 6.55 4.53 -30.64
CA ILE A 803 7.20 4.49 -29.33
C ILE A 803 6.31 5.24 -28.36
N ALA A 804 5.68 4.53 -27.40
CA ALA A 804 4.74 5.12 -26.44
C ALA A 804 5.13 4.73 -25.01
N THR A 805 5.42 5.71 -24.15
CA THR A 805 5.98 5.41 -22.81
C THR A 805 5.89 6.58 -21.81
N ASN A 806 6.12 6.27 -20.54
CA ASN A 806 6.46 7.23 -19.50
C ASN A 806 7.95 7.03 -19.13
N PRO A 807 8.88 7.80 -19.73
CA PRO A 807 10.31 7.63 -19.48
C PRO A 807 10.69 8.02 -18.03
N PRO A 808 11.85 7.59 -17.51
CA PRO A 808 12.33 7.99 -16.19
C PRO A 808 12.66 9.49 -16.13
N TRP A 809 12.34 10.15 -14.99
CA TRP A 809 12.57 11.59 -14.78
C TRP A 809 13.66 11.81 -13.73
N SER A 810 14.91 12.02 -14.17
CA SER A 810 16.01 12.29 -13.25
C SER A 810 17.08 13.16 -13.89
N THR A 811 17.46 14.25 -13.23
CA THR A 811 18.66 15.05 -13.54
C THR A 811 19.88 14.62 -12.70
N GLY A 812 19.80 13.47 -12.01
CA GLY A 812 20.76 13.02 -11.01
C GLY A 812 20.33 13.31 -9.57
N GLN A 813 21.24 13.05 -8.62
CA GLN A 813 21.03 13.26 -7.19
C GLN A 813 20.62 14.71 -6.84
N LYS A 814 19.64 14.88 -5.94
CA LYS A 814 19.18 16.21 -5.49
C LYS A 814 20.22 16.88 -4.59
N SER A 815 20.97 16.06 -3.86
CA SER A 815 22.09 16.49 -3.05
C SER A 815 23.26 15.51 -3.23
N SER A 816 24.49 15.99 -3.05
CA SER A 816 25.66 15.10 -3.00
C SER A 816 25.60 14.08 -1.85
N GLY A 817 24.63 14.24 -0.94
CA GLY A 817 24.24 13.39 0.19
C GLY A 817 23.56 12.08 -0.17
N ASP A 818 22.98 11.98 -1.37
CA ASP A 818 21.99 10.95 -1.65
C ASP A 818 22.64 9.62 -2.10
N ASP A 819 23.96 9.59 -2.36
CA ASP A 819 24.77 8.48 -2.92
C ASP A 819 24.07 7.71 -4.07
N ASN A 820 23.28 8.42 -4.88
CA ASN A 820 22.49 7.87 -5.98
C ASN A 820 22.67 8.72 -7.28
N PRO A 821 23.88 8.77 -7.86
CA PRO A 821 24.09 9.42 -9.15
C PRO A 821 23.32 8.68 -10.25
N ASN A 822 22.99 9.38 -11.34
CA ASN A 822 22.53 8.69 -12.54
C ASN A 822 23.63 7.74 -13.04
N ILE A 823 23.22 6.65 -13.68
CA ILE A 823 24.13 5.79 -14.44
C ILE A 823 24.64 6.61 -15.64
N ASP A 824 25.94 6.56 -15.89
CA ASP A 824 26.53 7.20 -17.07
C ASP A 824 26.21 6.39 -18.32
N TYR A 825 25.70 7.05 -19.37
CA TYR A 825 25.39 6.44 -20.66
C TYR A 825 26.17 7.14 -21.78
N PRO A 826 27.48 6.85 -21.96
CA PRO A 826 28.36 7.64 -22.83
C PRO A 826 27.90 7.75 -24.29
N HIS A 827 27.20 6.73 -24.80
CA HIS A 827 26.67 6.75 -26.16
C HIS A 827 25.49 7.72 -26.31
N ILE A 828 24.44 7.60 -25.48
CA ILE A 828 23.26 8.45 -25.59
C ILE A 828 23.54 9.89 -25.16
N GLU A 829 24.37 10.09 -24.13
CA GLU A 829 24.84 11.42 -23.72
C GLU A 829 25.59 12.14 -24.84
N ARG A 830 26.40 11.39 -25.60
CA ARG A 830 27.08 11.93 -26.79
C ARG A 830 26.05 12.32 -27.86
N ARG A 831 25.05 11.47 -28.12
CA ARG A 831 23.97 11.80 -29.07
C ARG A 831 23.23 13.07 -28.66
N VAL A 832 22.82 13.21 -27.40
CA VAL A 832 22.19 14.43 -26.86
C VAL A 832 23.09 15.65 -27.05
N ARG A 833 24.39 15.52 -26.79
CA ARG A 833 25.37 16.60 -26.98
C ARG A 833 25.50 17.01 -28.46
N ASP A 834 25.60 16.04 -29.35
CA ASP A 834 25.86 16.25 -30.78
C ASP A 834 24.61 16.72 -31.54
N THR A 835 23.40 16.52 -30.99
CA THR A 835 22.14 17.04 -31.53
C THR A 835 21.65 18.26 -30.75
N TYR A 836 21.07 18.07 -29.57
CA TYR A 836 20.40 19.10 -28.80
C TYR A 836 21.39 20.11 -28.24
N GLY A 837 22.53 19.64 -27.71
CA GLY A 837 23.59 20.51 -27.20
C GLY A 837 24.25 21.35 -28.30
N LYS A 838 24.43 20.77 -29.49
CA LYS A 838 24.94 21.47 -30.67
C LYS A 838 23.97 22.56 -31.12
N ARG A 839 22.68 22.23 -31.32
CA ARG A 839 21.66 23.24 -31.69
C ARG A 839 21.57 24.32 -30.62
N HIS A 840 21.60 23.97 -29.34
CA HIS A 840 21.59 24.97 -28.25
C HIS A 840 22.77 25.96 -28.37
N ARG A 841 23.97 25.46 -28.69
CA ARG A 841 25.15 26.30 -28.89
C ARG A 841 25.05 27.17 -30.14
N GLU A 842 24.49 26.65 -31.23
CA GLU A 842 24.27 27.40 -32.46
C GLU A 842 23.30 28.56 -32.24
N GLU A 843 22.23 28.35 -31.48
CA GLU A 843 21.20 29.37 -31.23
C GLU A 843 21.59 30.37 -30.12
N THR A 844 22.34 29.94 -29.09
CA THR A 844 22.61 30.80 -27.90
C THR A 844 24.07 31.23 -27.74
N GLY A 845 25.00 30.66 -28.51
CA GLY A 845 26.45 30.81 -28.28
C GLY A 845 26.98 30.10 -27.03
N SER A 846 26.10 29.52 -26.20
CA SER A 846 26.43 28.95 -24.89
C SER A 846 26.20 27.43 -24.82
N GLY A 847 26.67 26.79 -23.75
CA GLY A 847 26.42 25.36 -23.52
C GLY A 847 25.04 25.13 -22.89
N ALA A 848 24.39 24.02 -23.24
CA ALA A 848 23.10 23.64 -22.65
C ALA A 848 23.22 23.47 -21.11
N GLY A 849 22.23 24.01 -20.41
CA GLY A 849 22.15 23.94 -18.95
C GLY A 849 21.71 22.57 -18.41
N PRO A 850 21.66 22.39 -17.08
CA PRO A 850 21.50 21.07 -16.44
C PRO A 850 20.25 20.26 -16.85
N ALA A 851 19.16 20.90 -17.27
CA ALA A 851 17.94 20.17 -17.64
C ALA A 851 18.13 19.30 -18.90
N SER A 852 19.16 19.56 -19.72
CA SER A 852 19.50 18.71 -20.86
C SER A 852 20.09 17.37 -20.46
N GLY A 853 20.57 17.22 -19.22
CA GLY A 853 21.05 15.96 -18.65
C GLY A 853 19.97 15.19 -17.89
N ASN A 854 18.69 15.43 -18.21
CA ASN A 854 17.59 14.66 -17.64
C ASN A 854 17.38 13.37 -18.45
N LEU A 855 17.16 12.23 -17.79
CA LEU A 855 16.94 10.95 -18.45
C LEU A 855 15.78 10.98 -19.46
N TYR A 856 14.71 11.76 -19.27
CA TYR A 856 13.64 11.84 -20.28
C TYR A 856 14.12 12.51 -21.59
N VAL A 857 15.10 13.41 -21.53
CA VAL A 857 15.71 14.03 -22.72
C VAL A 857 16.53 13.00 -23.48
N GLU A 858 17.29 12.17 -22.76
CA GLU A 858 18.00 11.02 -23.33
C GLU A 858 17.02 10.00 -23.93
N SER A 859 15.88 9.74 -23.28
CA SER A 859 14.81 8.89 -23.81
C SER A 859 14.25 9.42 -25.13
N PHE A 860 14.01 10.73 -25.26
CA PHE A 860 13.58 11.32 -26.55
C PHE A 860 14.63 11.13 -27.64
N ARG A 861 15.91 11.38 -27.31
CA ARG A 861 16.99 11.20 -28.28
C ARG A 861 17.11 9.73 -28.71
N TRP A 862 17.04 8.82 -27.76
CA TRP A 862 17.12 7.38 -28.00
C TRP A 862 15.94 6.92 -28.85
N ALA A 863 14.72 7.36 -28.53
CA ALA A 863 13.52 7.01 -29.27
C ALA A 863 13.58 7.54 -30.71
N THR A 864 14.08 8.76 -30.91
CA THR A 864 14.24 9.31 -32.26
C THR A 864 15.27 8.54 -33.06
N ASP A 865 16.42 8.19 -32.47
CA ASP A 865 17.43 7.35 -33.12
C ASP A 865 16.90 5.92 -33.38
N ARG A 866 16.01 5.40 -32.52
CA ARG A 866 15.39 4.07 -32.66
C ARG A 866 14.37 4.00 -33.80
N LEU A 867 13.77 5.13 -34.19
CA LEU A 867 12.96 5.23 -35.40
C LEU A 867 13.84 5.16 -36.68
N ASP A 868 15.11 5.58 -36.59
CA ASP A 868 16.06 5.72 -37.71
C ASP A 868 16.83 4.44 -38.09
N ILE A 869 16.43 3.24 -37.63
CA ILE A 869 17.18 2.01 -37.95
C ILE A 869 17.32 1.85 -39.49
N PRO A 870 18.55 1.74 -40.06
CA PRO A 870 18.86 2.17 -41.44
C PRO A 870 18.44 1.20 -42.56
N HIS A 871 17.47 0.30 -42.34
CA HIS A 871 17.24 -0.86 -43.21
C HIS A 871 15.91 -0.83 -43.97
N SER A 872 15.43 0.34 -44.34
CA SER A 872 14.36 0.43 -45.34
C SER A 872 14.46 1.72 -46.15
N ASP A 873 14.68 1.53 -47.44
CA ASP A 873 14.21 2.42 -48.50
C ASP A 873 12.78 1.97 -48.85
N PRO A 874 11.74 2.84 -48.81
CA PRO A 874 11.77 4.29 -48.52
C PRO A 874 11.89 4.64 -47.02
N PRO A 875 12.24 5.91 -46.69
CA PRO A 875 12.42 6.39 -45.32
C PRO A 875 11.22 6.02 -44.42
N ARG A 876 11.50 5.54 -43.21
CA ARG A 876 10.46 5.06 -42.29
C ARG A 876 9.67 6.20 -41.66
N ARG A 877 8.35 6.07 -41.78
CA ARG A 877 7.36 6.80 -40.99
C ARG A 877 7.32 6.26 -39.56
N GLY A 878 7.07 7.13 -38.60
CA GLY A 878 6.92 6.73 -37.20
C GLY A 878 6.55 7.88 -36.29
N MET A 879 6.26 7.57 -35.03
CA MET A 879 5.88 8.55 -34.03
C MET A 879 6.38 8.19 -32.64
N ILE A 880 6.55 9.23 -31.82
CA ILE A 880 6.92 9.14 -30.41
C ILE A 880 5.81 9.80 -29.59
N ALA A 881 5.25 9.08 -28.61
CA ALA A 881 4.29 9.60 -27.65
C ALA A 881 4.86 9.43 -26.23
N MET A 882 5.13 10.53 -25.53
CA MET A 882 5.71 10.48 -24.18
C MET A 882 4.96 11.39 -23.21
N VAL A 883 4.74 10.92 -21.98
CA VAL A 883 4.38 11.77 -20.84
C VAL A 883 5.63 12.11 -20.04
N HIS A 884 5.90 13.39 -19.83
CA HIS A 884 7.16 13.84 -19.23
C HIS A 884 7.02 15.21 -18.56
N PRO A 885 8.05 15.72 -17.86
CA PRO A 885 7.99 17.05 -17.27
C PRO A 885 7.74 18.15 -18.30
N ASN A 886 6.87 19.12 -17.98
CA ASN A 886 6.52 20.24 -18.86
C ASN A 886 7.64 21.28 -19.07
N SER A 887 8.82 21.01 -18.50
CA SER A 887 10.04 21.79 -18.73
C SER A 887 10.46 21.84 -20.20
N LEU A 888 10.10 20.88 -21.05
CA LEU A 888 10.43 20.93 -22.48
C LEU A 888 9.88 22.22 -23.13
N SER A 889 8.65 22.59 -22.79
CA SER A 889 7.97 23.76 -23.37
C SER A 889 8.50 25.09 -22.82
N THR A 890 9.09 25.10 -21.62
CA THR A 890 9.35 26.35 -20.87
C THR A 890 10.81 26.58 -20.49
N ALA A 891 11.64 25.54 -20.38
CA ALA A 891 13.00 25.65 -19.86
C ALA A 891 13.95 26.24 -20.92
N PRO A 892 14.73 27.30 -20.59
CA PRO A 892 15.71 27.87 -21.50
C PRO A 892 16.79 26.88 -21.94
N SER A 893 17.24 26.01 -21.03
CA SER A 893 18.26 24.99 -21.31
C SER A 893 17.85 23.93 -22.32
N LEU A 894 16.56 23.82 -22.64
CA LEU A 894 16.01 22.86 -23.61
C LEU A 894 15.68 23.51 -24.97
N LEU A 895 16.08 24.76 -25.19
CA LEU A 895 15.90 25.45 -26.46
C LEU A 895 16.47 24.66 -27.65
N GLY A 896 17.68 24.13 -27.53
CA GLY A 896 18.29 23.32 -28.59
C GLY A 896 17.57 22.00 -28.84
N MET A 897 16.91 21.42 -27.83
CA MET A 897 16.04 20.26 -28.02
C MET A 897 14.76 20.66 -28.77
N ARG A 898 14.12 21.79 -28.43
CA ARG A 898 12.96 22.30 -29.16
C ARG A 898 13.28 22.57 -30.62
N ALA A 899 14.42 23.20 -30.91
CA ALA A 899 14.90 23.45 -32.26
C ALA A 899 15.14 22.13 -33.02
N ALA A 900 15.91 21.20 -32.45
CA ALA A 900 16.20 19.91 -33.08
C ALA A 900 14.95 19.07 -33.36
N LEU A 901 13.99 19.02 -32.43
CA LEU A 901 12.73 18.29 -32.66
C LEU A 901 11.94 18.89 -33.82
N ARG A 902 11.96 20.21 -34.01
CA ARG A 902 11.30 20.83 -35.17
C ARG A 902 12.01 20.53 -36.48
N ASP A 903 13.32 20.28 -36.46
CA ASP A 903 14.08 19.89 -37.64
C ASP A 903 13.89 18.40 -37.99
N GLU A 904 13.61 17.54 -37.01
CA GLU A 904 13.58 16.07 -37.16
C GLU A 904 12.18 15.48 -37.40
N PHE A 905 11.12 16.23 -37.10
CA PHE A 905 9.72 15.78 -37.17
C PHE A 905 8.88 16.67 -38.10
N SER A 906 7.75 16.16 -38.59
CA SER A 906 6.81 16.93 -39.43
C SER A 906 5.75 17.67 -38.61
N ASP A 907 5.28 17.05 -37.54
CA ASP A 907 4.26 17.60 -36.64
C ASP A 907 4.59 17.23 -35.18
N ILE A 908 4.34 18.17 -34.27
CA ILE A 908 4.53 18.00 -32.82
C ILE A 908 3.24 18.47 -32.14
N TYR A 909 2.59 17.57 -31.41
CA TYR A 909 1.43 17.85 -30.59
C TYR A 909 1.83 17.87 -29.12
N VAL A 910 1.44 18.91 -28.39
CA VAL A 910 1.75 19.08 -26.97
C VAL A 910 0.48 19.37 -26.19
N VAL A 911 0.23 18.54 -25.18
CA VAL A 911 -0.88 18.68 -24.23
C VAL A 911 -0.28 18.91 -22.85
N ASN A 912 -0.27 20.16 -22.39
CA ASN A 912 0.30 20.54 -21.10
C ASN A 912 -0.74 20.40 -19.99
N LEU A 913 -0.49 19.49 -19.05
CA LEU A 913 -1.37 19.21 -17.91
C LEU A 913 -1.04 20.09 -16.69
N LEU A 914 -0.08 21.02 -16.80
CA LEU A 914 0.35 21.88 -15.70
C LEU A 914 0.77 21.04 -14.47
N GLY A 915 0.54 21.53 -13.26
CA GLY A 915 0.76 20.81 -12.01
C GLY A 915 2.13 21.02 -11.37
N ASP A 916 2.92 22.01 -11.81
CA ASP A 916 4.24 22.28 -11.23
C ASP A 916 4.12 22.76 -9.77
N ALA A 917 4.55 21.89 -8.86
CA ALA A 917 4.58 22.13 -7.42
C ALA A 917 5.91 22.71 -6.93
N ASN A 918 6.86 22.97 -7.82
CA ASN A 918 8.08 23.71 -7.50
C ASN A 918 7.90 25.23 -7.61
N LYS A 919 6.83 25.69 -8.27
CA LYS A 919 6.41 27.10 -8.27
C LYS A 919 5.84 27.53 -6.92
N SER A 920 5.66 28.84 -6.72
CA SER A 920 5.13 29.42 -5.46
C SER A 920 4.10 30.53 -5.72
N GLY A 921 3.31 30.88 -4.70
CA GLY A 921 2.32 31.96 -4.80
C GLY A 921 1.24 31.71 -5.86
N ASP A 922 0.88 32.75 -6.60
CA ASP A 922 -0.18 32.70 -7.61
C ASP A 922 0.16 31.78 -8.78
N GLU A 923 1.44 31.69 -9.18
CA GLU A 923 1.89 30.76 -10.22
C GLU A 923 1.62 29.31 -9.81
N ARG A 924 1.89 28.95 -8.55
CA ARG A 924 1.57 27.62 -8.03
C ARG A 924 0.07 27.35 -8.02
N GLN A 925 -0.74 28.36 -7.74
CA GLN A 925 -2.20 28.21 -7.75
C GLN A 925 -2.71 27.98 -9.18
N ARG A 926 -2.20 28.72 -10.17
CA ARG A 926 -2.55 28.54 -11.59
C ARG A 926 -2.23 27.14 -12.10
N GLU A 927 -1.09 26.58 -11.69
CA GLU A 927 -0.71 25.21 -12.06
C GLU A 927 -1.72 24.14 -11.59
N GLY A 928 -2.52 24.42 -10.55
CA GLY A 928 -3.49 23.46 -10.01
C GLY A 928 -2.82 22.22 -9.38
N GLN A 929 -3.56 21.11 -9.31
CA GLN A 929 -3.04 19.85 -8.76
C GLN A 929 -2.20 19.07 -9.77
N SER A 930 -1.15 18.38 -9.31
CA SER A 930 -0.37 17.47 -10.16
C SER A 930 -1.14 16.19 -10.45
N VAL A 931 -1.12 15.72 -11.69
CA VAL A 931 -1.74 14.45 -12.13
C VAL A 931 -1.03 13.21 -11.59
N PHE A 932 0.19 13.35 -11.08
CA PHE A 932 0.95 12.27 -10.43
C PHE A 932 0.98 12.40 -8.89
N ARG A 933 0.24 13.33 -8.30
CA ARG A 933 0.16 13.57 -6.83
C ARG A 933 1.53 13.64 -6.15
N GLN A 934 1.84 12.70 -5.25
CA GLN A 934 3.13 12.62 -4.55
C GLN A 934 4.24 11.98 -5.39
N GLY A 935 3.91 11.36 -6.53
CA GLY A 935 4.87 10.74 -7.43
C GLY A 935 5.77 11.74 -8.15
N SER A 936 5.33 12.99 -8.33
CA SER A 936 6.17 14.06 -8.88
C SER A 936 5.70 15.44 -8.48
N ARG A 937 6.68 16.35 -8.29
CA ARG A 937 6.46 17.78 -8.09
C ARG A 937 6.55 18.59 -9.38
N ASN A 938 7.05 18.00 -10.47
CA ASN A 938 7.19 18.71 -11.73
C ASN A 938 5.82 18.89 -12.39
N GLY A 939 5.66 19.96 -13.17
CA GLY A 939 4.54 20.06 -14.09
C GLY A 939 4.67 18.98 -15.17
N VAL A 940 3.56 18.58 -15.77
CA VAL A 940 3.47 17.38 -16.62
C VAL A 940 2.90 17.76 -17.97
N GLN A 941 3.44 17.20 -19.05
CA GLN A 941 2.86 17.31 -20.38
C GLN A 941 2.97 15.99 -21.13
N ILE A 942 2.10 15.83 -22.13
CA ILE A 942 2.14 14.76 -23.11
C ILE A 942 2.63 15.37 -24.43
N THR A 943 3.62 14.75 -25.07
CA THR A 943 4.12 15.18 -26.38
C THR A 943 4.01 14.02 -27.36
N VAL A 944 3.38 14.27 -28.51
CA VAL A 944 3.33 13.35 -29.65
C VAL A 944 4.10 13.97 -30.83
N ALA A 945 5.26 13.42 -31.17
CA ALA A 945 6.08 13.88 -32.29
C ALA A 945 5.99 12.89 -33.46
N VAL A 946 5.64 13.38 -34.64
CA VAL A 946 5.32 12.58 -35.83
C VAL A 946 6.34 12.82 -36.91
N ARG A 947 6.89 11.75 -37.47
CA ARG A 947 7.79 11.81 -38.62
C ARG A 947 7.11 11.17 -39.81
N ASN A 948 6.61 12.02 -40.70
CA ASN A 948 5.98 11.59 -41.93
C ASN A 948 6.89 11.87 -43.13
N PRO A 949 7.48 10.85 -43.77
CA PRO A 949 8.37 11.02 -44.93
C PRO A 949 7.65 11.53 -46.18
N ASP A 950 6.31 11.44 -46.23
CA ASP A 950 5.50 11.97 -47.33
C ASP A 950 5.32 13.50 -47.23
N LYS A 951 5.72 14.10 -46.10
CA LYS A 951 5.75 15.56 -45.89
C LYS A 951 7.16 16.10 -46.14
N ASP A 952 7.24 17.40 -46.44
CA ASP A 952 8.52 18.10 -46.61
C ASP A 952 9.21 18.32 -45.26
N LEU A 953 10.08 17.38 -44.87
CA LEU A 953 10.90 17.44 -43.65
C LEU A 953 12.01 18.50 -43.70
N SER A 954 12.14 19.26 -44.80
CA SER A 954 13.02 20.46 -44.81
C SER A 954 12.36 21.68 -44.16
N GLN A 955 11.04 21.65 -43.98
CA GLN A 955 10.30 22.68 -43.25
C GLN A 955 10.27 22.34 -41.75
N PRO A 956 10.38 23.35 -40.87
CA PRO A 956 10.20 23.13 -39.45
C PRO A 956 8.84 22.51 -39.11
N ALA A 957 8.83 21.56 -38.18
CA ALA A 957 7.62 20.89 -37.72
C ALA A 957 6.53 21.90 -37.33
N LYS A 958 5.28 21.56 -37.66
CA LYS A 958 4.10 22.28 -37.14
C LYS A 958 3.91 21.92 -35.67
N LEU A 959 3.74 22.94 -34.83
CA LEU A 959 3.50 22.77 -33.40
C LEU A 959 2.01 22.98 -33.11
N HIS A 960 1.36 21.97 -32.55
CA HIS A 960 -0.02 22.02 -32.07
C HIS A 960 -0.01 21.95 -30.55
N TYR A 961 -0.68 22.88 -29.87
CA TYR A 961 -0.51 23.04 -28.43
C TYR A 961 -1.84 23.30 -27.73
N ALA A 962 -2.10 22.56 -26.64
CA ALA A 962 -3.20 22.79 -25.72
C ALA A 962 -2.72 22.75 -24.28
N THR A 963 -3.41 23.46 -23.38
CA THR A 963 -3.10 23.49 -21.94
C THR A 963 -4.35 23.27 -21.13
N ALA A 964 -4.26 22.41 -20.12
CA ALA A 964 -5.34 22.16 -19.19
C ALA A 964 -5.76 23.46 -18.47
N PRO A 965 -7.04 23.60 -18.07
CA PRO A 965 -7.52 24.79 -17.39
C PRO A 965 -6.69 25.13 -16.15
N GLU A 966 -6.34 26.40 -15.96
CA GLU A 966 -5.65 26.85 -14.74
C GLU A 966 -6.52 26.60 -13.50
N TYR A 967 -5.87 26.46 -12.34
CA TYR A 967 -6.50 26.21 -11.04
C TYR A 967 -7.26 24.88 -10.91
N SER A 968 -7.19 24.02 -11.94
CA SER A 968 -7.88 22.74 -11.96
C SER A 968 -7.31 21.71 -10.97
N SER A 969 -8.21 20.92 -10.40
CA SER A 969 -7.91 19.69 -9.68
C SER A 969 -7.49 18.57 -10.64
N GLU A 970 -6.91 17.51 -10.09
CA GLU A 970 -6.53 16.32 -10.86
C GLU A 970 -7.72 15.72 -11.62
N LYS A 971 -8.88 15.61 -10.96
CA LYS A 971 -10.11 15.06 -11.56
C LYS A 971 -10.60 15.91 -12.73
N GLU A 972 -10.52 17.23 -12.60
CA GLU A 972 -10.92 18.15 -13.68
C GLU A 972 -9.97 18.06 -14.87
N LYS A 973 -8.66 17.85 -14.64
CA LYS A 973 -7.68 17.61 -15.72
C LYS A 973 -7.95 16.30 -16.46
N PHE A 974 -8.31 15.23 -15.75
CA PHE A 974 -8.69 13.97 -16.39
C PHE A 974 -10.01 14.06 -17.13
N ALA A 975 -11.00 14.80 -16.59
CA ALA A 975 -12.25 15.07 -17.31
C ALA A 975 -11.99 15.88 -18.58
N TRP A 976 -11.11 16.88 -18.54
CA TRP A 976 -10.70 17.64 -19.71
C TRP A 976 -9.97 16.76 -20.74
N LEU A 977 -9.01 15.92 -20.33
CA LEU A 977 -8.37 14.95 -21.23
C LEU A 977 -9.37 13.99 -21.89
N ALA A 978 -10.38 13.54 -21.16
CA ALA A 978 -11.44 12.69 -21.70
C ALA A 978 -12.32 13.44 -22.73
N GLN A 979 -12.62 14.72 -22.47
CA GLN A 979 -13.35 15.59 -23.41
C GLN A 979 -12.55 15.89 -24.67
N LEU A 980 -11.23 16.10 -24.52
CA LEU A 980 -10.31 16.32 -25.63
C LEU A 980 -10.26 15.10 -26.57
N GLY A 981 -10.46 13.89 -26.03
CA GLY A 981 -10.48 12.63 -26.79
C GLY A 981 -9.08 12.16 -27.15
N ASP A 982 -8.42 12.89 -28.05
CA ASP A 982 -7.06 12.67 -28.55
C ASP A 982 -6.41 13.96 -29.09
N VAL A 983 -5.15 13.90 -29.55
CA VAL A 983 -4.39 15.07 -30.04
C VAL A 983 -4.84 15.64 -31.39
N THR A 984 -5.78 15.00 -32.10
CA THR A 984 -6.34 15.53 -33.36
C THR A 984 -7.54 16.45 -33.14
N SER A 985 -7.90 16.70 -31.88
CA SER A 985 -8.97 17.63 -31.49
C SER A 985 -8.72 19.06 -31.95
N ASP A 986 -9.81 19.75 -32.30
CA ASP A 986 -9.82 21.16 -32.69
C ASP A 986 -9.40 22.11 -31.55
N GLU A 987 -9.35 21.65 -30.29
CA GLU A 987 -8.82 22.45 -29.16
C GLU A 987 -7.28 22.61 -29.20
N LEU A 988 -6.56 21.79 -29.97
CA LEU A 988 -5.13 21.96 -30.15
C LEU A 988 -4.86 23.01 -31.24
N GLU A 989 -4.48 24.21 -30.82
CA GLU A 989 -4.18 25.30 -31.75
C GLU A 989 -2.78 25.13 -32.35
N THR A 990 -2.65 25.39 -33.65
CA THR A 990 -1.32 25.51 -34.27
C THR A 990 -0.66 26.81 -33.84
N VAL A 991 0.44 26.71 -33.09
CA VAL A 991 1.15 27.88 -32.54
C VAL A 991 2.29 28.30 -33.47
N PRO A 992 2.38 29.59 -33.86
CA PRO A 992 3.55 30.09 -34.57
C PRO A 992 4.73 30.13 -33.61
N VAL A 993 5.76 29.32 -33.88
CA VAL A 993 7.02 29.35 -33.13
C VAL A 993 7.86 30.51 -33.68
N ASN A 994 8.33 31.38 -32.79
CA ASN A 994 9.18 32.52 -33.13
C ASN A 994 10.61 32.08 -33.49
N ASP A 995 11.43 33.02 -33.96
CA ASP A 995 12.84 32.75 -34.32
C ASP A 995 13.67 32.29 -33.10
N ASP A 996 13.20 32.54 -31.87
CA ASP A 996 13.87 32.11 -30.62
C ASP A 996 13.54 30.66 -30.21
N HIS A 997 12.80 29.92 -31.04
CA HIS A 997 12.38 28.53 -30.79
C HIS A 997 11.60 28.33 -29.47
N ASN A 998 10.90 29.37 -29.01
CA ASN A 998 10.01 29.27 -27.85
C ASN A 998 8.65 28.72 -28.28
N TRP A 999 8.12 27.76 -27.52
CA TRP A 999 6.80 27.17 -27.79
C TRP A 999 5.67 27.91 -27.07
N VAL A 1000 5.98 28.53 -25.93
CA VAL A 1000 5.04 29.30 -25.11
C VAL A 1000 5.73 30.57 -24.61
N ASN A 1001 4.94 31.52 -24.09
CA ASN A 1001 5.42 32.82 -23.63
C ASN A 1001 6.18 33.60 -24.71
N LEU A 1002 5.63 33.60 -25.93
CA LEU A 1002 6.22 34.27 -27.09
C LEU A 1002 6.39 35.76 -26.82
N THR A 1003 7.57 36.28 -27.15
CA THR A 1003 7.89 37.71 -27.11
C THR A 1003 7.50 38.37 -28.43
N ASP A 1004 7.20 39.66 -28.40
CA ASP A 1004 6.84 40.45 -29.59
C ASP A 1004 8.06 41.11 -30.26
N GLY A 1005 9.29 40.74 -29.86
CA GLY A 1005 10.53 41.29 -30.38
C GLY A 1005 10.85 42.72 -29.93
N SER A 1006 9.95 43.37 -29.17
CA SER A 1006 10.15 44.77 -28.75
C SER A 1006 11.08 44.94 -27.55
N PHE A 1007 11.39 43.83 -26.85
CA PHE A 1007 12.26 43.85 -25.68
C PHE A 1007 13.73 43.94 -26.10
N GLU A 1008 14.08 43.35 -27.23
CA GLU A 1008 15.39 43.29 -27.83
C GLU A 1008 15.88 44.67 -28.31
N ASP A 1009 14.95 45.58 -28.61
CA ASP A 1009 15.22 46.99 -28.94
C ASP A 1009 15.57 47.85 -27.71
N MET A 1010 15.36 47.33 -26.48
CA MET A 1010 15.64 48.08 -25.26
C MET A 1010 17.13 48.07 -24.91
N LEU A 1011 17.59 49.10 -24.19
CA LEU A 1011 18.96 49.17 -23.71
C LEU A 1011 19.23 48.01 -22.72
N PRO A 1012 20.22 47.13 -22.98
CA PRO A 1012 20.51 46.02 -22.08
C PRO A 1012 21.00 46.54 -20.73
N VAL A 1013 20.54 45.91 -19.64
CA VAL A 1013 20.96 46.27 -18.28
C VAL A 1013 22.44 45.95 -18.07
N CYS A 1014 22.88 44.78 -18.52
CA CYS A 1014 24.27 44.32 -18.49
C CYS A 1014 24.58 43.56 -19.79
N ASP A 1015 25.82 43.65 -20.26
CA ASP A 1015 26.33 42.89 -21.41
C ASP A 1015 27.65 42.21 -21.00
N THR A 1016 27.74 40.89 -21.24
CA THR A 1016 28.93 40.08 -20.95
C THR A 1016 29.98 40.16 -22.06
N ASP A 1017 29.59 40.49 -23.29
CA ASP A 1017 30.48 40.45 -24.45
C ASP A 1017 31.13 41.80 -24.77
N SER A 1018 30.85 42.84 -23.97
CA SER A 1018 31.45 44.19 -24.06
C SER A 1018 31.28 44.89 -25.42
N THR A 1019 30.29 44.45 -26.21
CA THR A 1019 30.06 44.96 -27.58
C THR A 1019 28.93 45.98 -27.66
N VAL A 1020 28.09 46.09 -26.63
CA VAL A 1020 26.94 47.02 -26.59
C VAL A 1020 27.08 47.99 -25.41
N HIS A 1021 26.58 49.22 -25.58
CA HIS A 1021 26.39 50.15 -24.45
C HIS A 1021 25.35 49.58 -23.47
N ALA A 1022 25.79 48.89 -22.43
CA ALA A 1022 24.90 48.45 -21.34
C ALA A 1022 24.72 49.54 -20.28
N ALA A 1023 23.58 49.50 -19.57
CA ALA A 1023 23.31 50.44 -18.48
C ALA A 1023 24.27 50.28 -17.29
N VAL A 1024 24.84 49.08 -17.10
CA VAL A 1024 25.67 48.70 -15.95
C VAL A 1024 26.94 47.99 -16.44
N ALA A 1025 28.09 48.48 -15.97
CA ALA A 1025 29.40 47.99 -16.40
C ALA A 1025 29.86 46.70 -15.69
N LEU A 1026 29.41 46.44 -14.47
CA LEU A 1026 29.81 45.28 -13.66
C LEU A 1026 28.58 44.63 -13.00
N HIS A 1027 28.50 43.31 -13.08
CA HIS A 1027 27.45 42.51 -12.44
C HIS A 1027 28.04 41.20 -11.90
N ALA A 1028 27.42 40.64 -10.85
CA ALA A 1028 27.71 39.30 -10.38
C ALA A 1028 26.43 38.59 -9.93
N LEU A 1029 26.46 37.26 -10.01
CA LEU A 1029 25.45 36.39 -9.40
C LEU A 1029 25.72 36.23 -7.90
N GLY A 1030 24.67 35.95 -7.14
CA GLY A 1030 24.79 35.67 -5.71
C GLY A 1030 25.61 34.41 -5.41
N ALA A 1031 26.14 34.31 -4.19
CA ALA A 1031 26.98 33.18 -3.78
C ALA A 1031 26.23 31.84 -3.78
N LYS A 1032 26.68 30.89 -4.60
CA LYS A 1032 26.21 29.50 -4.62
C LYS A 1032 27.12 28.57 -3.81
N THR A 1033 26.64 28.14 -2.64
CA THR A 1033 27.45 27.37 -1.68
C THR A 1033 27.28 25.85 -1.78
N ASN A 1034 26.10 25.37 -2.19
CA ASN A 1034 25.71 23.94 -2.19
C ASN A 1034 25.76 23.25 -0.80
N CYS A 1035 26.02 24.00 0.28
CA CYS A 1035 26.16 23.50 1.65
C CYS A 1035 25.65 24.52 2.69
N ASP A 1036 24.55 25.21 2.39
CA ASP A 1036 24.05 26.35 3.17
C ASP A 1036 23.95 26.07 4.68
N THR A 1037 23.57 24.85 5.09
CA THR A 1037 23.47 24.43 6.49
C THR A 1037 24.77 24.55 7.29
N TYR A 1038 25.93 24.54 6.63
CA TYR A 1038 27.25 24.61 7.25
C TYR A 1038 27.86 26.01 7.17
N VAL A 1039 27.59 26.73 6.08
CA VAL A 1039 28.26 28.01 5.79
C VAL A 1039 27.39 29.23 6.04
N TYR A 1040 26.09 29.06 6.32
CA TYR A 1040 25.20 30.13 6.79
C TYR A 1040 24.71 29.90 8.21
N SER A 1041 24.61 30.97 9.01
CA SER A 1041 23.88 30.95 10.29
C SER A 1041 23.37 32.33 10.69
N PHE A 1042 22.31 32.37 11.50
CA PHE A 1042 21.88 33.60 12.19
C PHE A 1042 22.87 33.99 13.29
N SER A 1043 23.57 33.00 13.86
CA SER A 1043 24.54 33.19 14.94
C SER A 1043 25.95 33.07 14.41
N TYR A 1044 26.75 34.09 14.71
CA TYR A 1044 28.17 34.12 14.39
C TYR A 1044 28.94 32.95 15.02
N ASP A 1045 28.74 32.72 16.31
CA ASP A 1045 29.45 31.68 17.08
C ASP A 1045 29.08 30.27 16.59
N ASP A 1046 27.81 30.06 16.24
CA ASP A 1046 27.34 28.79 15.67
C ASP A 1046 27.97 28.54 14.28
N LEU A 1047 28.07 29.56 13.43
CA LEU A 1047 28.77 29.46 12.16
C LEU A 1047 30.24 29.10 12.37
N ALA A 1048 30.96 29.83 13.22
CA ALA A 1048 32.37 29.57 13.50
C ALA A 1048 32.58 28.12 14.02
N SER A 1049 31.74 27.65 14.94
CA SER A 1049 31.78 26.28 15.44
C SER A 1049 31.51 25.22 14.36
N ARG A 1050 30.54 25.46 13.46
CA ARG A 1050 30.24 24.55 12.34
C ARG A 1050 31.38 24.47 11.33
N ILE A 1051 32.00 25.60 11.01
CA ILE A 1051 33.13 25.63 10.07
C ILE A 1051 34.34 24.91 10.65
N ASN A 1052 34.66 25.11 11.93
CA ASN A 1052 35.75 24.37 12.57
C ASN A 1052 35.51 22.85 12.52
N ARG A 1053 34.29 22.38 12.82
CA ARG A 1053 33.94 20.95 12.68
C ARG A 1053 34.06 20.42 11.25
N LEU A 1054 33.69 21.24 10.27
CA LEU A 1054 33.84 20.91 8.85
C LEU A 1054 35.33 20.78 8.49
N ILE A 1055 36.16 21.71 8.95
CA ILE A 1055 37.61 21.71 8.73
C ILE A 1055 38.25 20.49 9.40
N ASP A 1056 37.91 20.17 10.65
CA ASP A 1056 38.43 18.99 11.36
C ASP A 1056 38.13 17.68 10.60
N ALA A 1057 36.92 17.57 10.04
CA ALA A 1057 36.52 16.42 9.23
C ALA A 1057 37.26 16.38 7.89
N TYR A 1058 37.48 17.54 7.25
CA TYR A 1058 38.26 17.67 6.02
C TYR A 1058 39.73 17.29 6.25
N ASP A 1059 40.36 17.79 7.32
CA ASP A 1059 41.76 17.51 7.65
C ASP A 1059 41.97 16.03 7.99
N SER A 1060 41.01 15.42 8.68
CA SER A 1060 41.01 13.97 8.94
C SER A 1060 40.99 13.16 7.63
N ALA A 1061 40.20 13.58 6.64
CA ALA A 1061 40.18 12.95 5.33
C ALA A 1061 41.48 13.20 4.55
N LEU A 1062 42.02 14.42 4.59
CA LEU A 1062 43.27 14.80 3.95
C LEU A 1062 44.45 13.98 4.48
N ALA A 1063 44.55 13.81 5.80
CA ALA A 1063 45.57 12.98 6.43
C ALA A 1063 45.51 11.51 5.96
N ARG A 1064 44.30 10.93 5.88
CA ARG A 1064 44.09 9.57 5.37
C ARG A 1064 44.51 9.43 3.90
N VAL A 1065 44.17 10.40 3.06
CA VAL A 1065 44.57 10.40 1.64
C VAL A 1065 46.08 10.58 1.47
N HIS A 1066 46.71 11.47 2.24
CA HIS A 1066 48.16 11.70 2.17
C HIS A 1066 48.97 10.47 2.62
N SER A 1067 48.52 9.78 3.66
CA SER A 1067 49.15 8.56 4.20
C SER A 1067 48.97 7.31 3.32
N ALA A 1068 48.04 7.34 2.36
CA ALA A 1068 47.80 6.22 1.46
C ALA A 1068 48.84 6.13 0.32
N PRO A 1069 49.19 4.91 -0.13
CA PRO A 1069 50.03 4.68 -1.31
C PRO A 1069 49.50 5.40 -2.56
N ALA A 1070 50.39 5.94 -3.41
CA ALA A 1070 50.00 6.77 -4.56
C ALA A 1070 48.97 6.10 -5.50
N GLY A 1071 49.06 4.78 -5.69
CA GLY A 1071 48.13 4.01 -6.53
C GLY A 1071 46.73 3.81 -5.96
N SER A 1072 46.52 3.99 -4.64
CA SER A 1072 45.22 3.79 -3.97
C SER A 1072 44.52 5.09 -3.55
N ARG A 1073 45.18 6.25 -3.71
CA ARG A 1073 44.63 7.56 -3.33
C ARG A 1073 43.33 7.91 -4.05
N GLY A 1074 43.20 7.56 -5.33
CA GLY A 1074 41.97 7.80 -6.10
C GLY A 1074 40.75 7.12 -5.50
N ALA A 1075 40.84 5.80 -5.30
CA ALA A 1075 39.78 4.99 -4.68
C ALA A 1075 39.48 5.44 -3.24
N LEU A 1076 40.51 5.80 -2.46
CA LEU A 1076 40.32 6.29 -1.10
C LEU A 1076 39.62 7.65 -1.06
N ILE A 1077 39.95 8.58 -1.98
CA ILE A 1077 39.25 9.86 -2.11
C ILE A 1077 37.77 9.64 -2.40
N GLU A 1078 37.43 8.72 -3.31
CA GLU A 1078 36.03 8.38 -3.58
C GLU A 1078 35.34 7.82 -2.34
N GLN A 1079 36.01 6.92 -1.61
CA GLN A 1079 35.48 6.33 -0.38
C GLN A 1079 35.22 7.37 0.73
N VAL A 1080 36.18 8.25 1.02
CA VAL A 1080 36.08 9.22 2.14
C VAL A 1080 35.21 10.44 1.82
N THR A 1081 34.95 10.69 0.54
CA THR A 1081 34.11 11.83 0.10
C THR A 1081 32.67 11.44 -0.22
N LYS A 1082 32.25 10.25 0.21
CA LYS A 1082 30.84 9.85 0.26
C LYS A 1082 30.14 10.63 1.37
N ASN A 1083 28.93 11.10 1.09
CA ASN A 1083 28.13 11.81 2.07
C ASN A 1083 27.18 10.86 2.80
N THR A 1084 27.71 10.12 3.77
CA THR A 1084 26.91 9.22 4.61
C THR A 1084 26.16 10.01 5.70
N GLU A 1085 25.18 9.39 6.36
CA GLU A 1085 24.54 10.02 7.54
C GLU A 1085 25.54 10.44 8.61
N GLU A 1086 26.62 9.68 8.77
CA GLU A 1086 27.68 9.99 9.72
C GLU A 1086 28.48 11.22 9.27
N SER A 1087 28.91 11.27 8.00
CA SER A 1087 29.69 12.41 7.50
C SER A 1087 28.87 13.69 7.49
N LEU A 1088 27.58 13.63 7.13
CA LEU A 1088 26.69 14.79 7.11
C LEU A 1088 26.52 15.46 8.49
N ARG A 1089 26.92 14.81 9.60
CA ARG A 1089 26.95 15.47 10.92
C ARG A 1089 28.07 16.50 11.05
N SER A 1090 29.13 16.39 10.23
CA SER A 1090 30.33 17.23 10.31
C SER A 1090 30.67 17.94 8.99
N ILE A 1091 30.55 17.25 7.86
CA ILE A 1091 30.90 17.78 6.53
C ILE A 1091 29.94 17.28 5.45
N LYS A 1092 29.55 18.20 4.55
CA LYS A 1092 28.93 17.86 3.28
C LYS A 1092 29.94 18.06 2.16
N TRP A 1093 30.43 16.97 1.59
CA TRP A 1093 31.34 16.98 0.45
C TRP A 1093 30.65 17.56 -0.78
N THR A 1094 31.10 18.74 -1.20
CA THR A 1094 30.73 19.41 -2.46
C THR A 1094 31.81 19.16 -3.51
N HIS A 1095 31.52 19.43 -4.79
CA HIS A 1095 32.54 19.35 -5.85
C HIS A 1095 33.79 20.18 -5.50
N THR A 1096 33.61 21.39 -4.97
CA THR A 1096 34.73 22.26 -4.55
C THR A 1096 35.59 21.59 -3.49
N LEU A 1097 35.00 21.10 -2.40
CA LEU A 1097 35.73 20.41 -1.33
C LEU A 1097 36.45 19.15 -1.82
N LYS A 1098 35.82 18.38 -2.72
CA LYS A 1098 36.46 17.21 -3.35
C LYS A 1098 37.67 17.60 -4.20
N GLN A 1099 37.61 18.72 -4.93
CA GLN A 1099 38.73 19.23 -5.71
C GLN A 1099 39.86 19.74 -4.83
N SER A 1100 39.55 20.47 -3.75
CA SER A 1100 40.53 20.91 -2.76
C SER A 1100 41.27 19.71 -2.15
N LEU A 1101 40.53 18.65 -1.79
CA LEU A 1101 41.10 17.41 -1.26
C LEU A 1101 41.99 16.70 -2.29
N LYS A 1102 41.54 16.60 -3.55
CA LYS A 1102 42.33 16.01 -4.66
C LYS A 1102 43.65 16.75 -4.90
N LYS A 1103 43.66 18.07 -4.72
CA LYS A 1103 44.86 18.92 -4.85
C LYS A 1103 45.75 18.92 -3.61
N GLY A 1104 45.30 18.33 -2.50
CA GLY A 1104 46.01 18.36 -1.23
C GLY A 1104 46.02 19.73 -0.56
N GLU A 1105 45.02 20.58 -0.83
CA GLU A 1105 44.93 21.93 -0.26
C GLU A 1105 44.58 21.86 1.22
N VAL A 1106 45.35 22.55 2.07
CA VAL A 1106 45.05 22.72 3.49
C VAL A 1106 44.04 23.86 3.67
N ILE A 1107 43.05 23.65 4.55
CA ILE A 1107 42.02 24.64 4.86
C ILE A 1107 42.16 25.00 6.34
N GLU A 1108 42.45 26.27 6.63
CA GLU A 1108 42.52 26.78 8.00
C GLU A 1108 41.33 27.71 8.26
N PHE A 1109 40.83 27.69 9.50
CA PHE A 1109 39.79 28.61 9.93
C PHE A 1109 40.32 30.05 9.96
N ASP A 1110 39.63 30.94 9.26
CA ASP A 1110 39.98 32.34 9.17
C ASP A 1110 38.72 33.17 9.44
N GLU A 1111 38.68 33.76 10.62
CA GLU A 1111 37.55 34.54 11.12
C GLU A 1111 37.21 35.73 10.19
N THR A 1112 38.21 36.27 9.47
CA THR A 1112 38.03 37.36 8.51
C THR A 1112 37.21 36.95 7.27
N ARG A 1113 36.90 35.66 7.12
CA ARG A 1113 36.04 35.13 6.05
C ARG A 1113 34.56 35.11 6.42
N ILE A 1114 34.20 35.44 7.66
CA ILE A 1114 32.79 35.58 8.06
C ILE A 1114 32.26 36.96 7.67
N ARG A 1115 31.12 37.01 6.97
CA ARG A 1115 30.47 38.28 6.56
C ARG A 1115 28.96 38.24 6.74
N GLU A 1116 28.36 39.38 7.01
CA GLU A 1116 26.90 39.53 6.98
C GLU A 1116 26.42 39.66 5.52
N VAL A 1117 25.46 38.84 5.13
CA VAL A 1117 24.89 38.86 3.77
C VAL A 1117 23.36 38.73 3.83
N LEU A 1118 22.69 39.19 2.78
CA LEU A 1118 21.26 38.95 2.59
C LEU A 1118 21.05 37.55 2.04
N TYR A 1119 20.68 36.60 2.90
CA TYR A 1119 20.41 35.23 2.49
C TYR A 1119 19.07 35.06 1.78
N ARG A 1120 18.06 35.83 2.20
CA ARG A 1120 16.73 35.96 1.58
C ARG A 1120 16.32 37.44 1.60
N PRO A 1121 15.32 37.88 0.81
CA PRO A 1121 14.83 39.25 0.89
C PRO A 1121 14.53 39.66 2.33
N PHE A 1122 15.16 40.76 2.76
CA PHE A 1122 15.03 41.31 4.11
C PHE A 1122 15.49 40.39 5.26
N THR A 1123 16.24 39.32 4.97
CA THR A 1123 16.74 38.37 5.96
C THR A 1123 18.26 38.26 5.88
N LYS A 1124 18.94 38.79 6.90
CA LYS A 1124 20.39 38.76 7.01
C LYS A 1124 20.89 37.52 7.75
N LEU A 1125 21.96 36.92 7.27
CA LEU A 1125 22.71 35.83 7.92
C LEU A 1125 24.22 36.09 7.83
N TRP A 1126 24.98 35.41 8.67
CA TRP A 1126 26.42 35.28 8.52
C TRP A 1126 26.76 34.20 7.50
N LEU A 1127 27.70 34.47 6.60
CA LEU A 1127 28.27 33.56 5.61
C LEU A 1127 29.76 33.36 5.87
N TYR A 1128 30.25 32.12 5.83
CA TYR A 1128 31.68 31.84 5.76
C TYR A 1128 32.13 31.71 4.29
N GLU A 1129 32.80 32.74 3.79
CA GLU A 1129 33.16 32.88 2.37
C GLU A 1129 34.62 32.44 2.11
N ASP A 1130 34.81 31.13 1.89
CA ASP A 1130 36.10 30.54 1.50
C ASP A 1130 35.98 29.85 0.14
N HIS A 1131 36.81 30.24 -0.84
CA HIS A 1131 36.77 29.66 -2.19
C HIS A 1131 37.11 28.16 -2.26
N ARG A 1132 37.75 27.61 -1.23
CA ARG A 1132 38.04 26.17 -1.10
C ARG A 1132 36.81 25.38 -0.62
N ILE A 1133 35.79 26.06 -0.10
CA ILE A 1133 34.53 25.51 0.39
C ILE A 1133 33.36 25.90 -0.53
N VAL A 1134 33.32 27.15 -0.99
CA VAL A 1134 32.23 27.79 -1.75
C VAL A 1134 32.69 28.17 -3.17
N SER A 1135 31.99 27.66 -4.19
CA SER A 1135 32.42 27.73 -5.61
C SER A 1135 32.36 29.13 -6.27
N GLN A 1136 31.39 29.98 -5.91
CA GLN A 1136 31.10 31.25 -6.59
C GLN A 1136 31.44 32.51 -5.75
N ALA A 1137 32.30 32.39 -4.75
CA ALA A 1137 32.71 33.52 -3.91
C ALA A 1137 33.49 34.62 -4.67
N ARG A 1138 34.20 34.28 -5.76
CA ARG A 1138 35.18 35.18 -6.40
C ARG A 1138 34.56 36.43 -7.05
N ALA A 1139 33.55 36.30 -7.90
CA ALA A 1139 32.98 37.45 -8.62
C ALA A 1139 32.25 38.45 -7.69
N ALA A 1140 31.65 37.95 -6.61
CA ALA A 1140 30.99 38.78 -5.61
C ALA A 1140 32.01 39.46 -4.68
N SER A 1141 33.11 38.77 -4.34
CA SER A 1141 34.25 39.35 -3.63
C SER A 1141 34.95 40.48 -4.41
N ASP A 1142 34.91 40.47 -5.74
CA ASP A 1142 35.46 41.55 -6.59
C ASP A 1142 34.57 42.81 -6.60
N LEU A 1143 33.24 42.65 -6.50
CA LEU A 1143 32.28 43.77 -6.35
C LEU A 1143 32.23 44.32 -4.92
N PHE A 1144 32.50 43.47 -3.92
CA PHE A 1144 32.50 43.82 -2.50
C PHE A 1144 33.87 43.50 -1.88
N PRO A 1145 34.95 44.19 -2.30
CA PRO A 1145 36.30 43.94 -1.86
C PRO A 1145 36.44 44.19 -0.35
N ARG A 1146 37.37 43.45 0.28
CA ARG A 1146 37.66 43.63 1.71
C ARG A 1146 38.28 45.01 1.93
N THR A 1147 37.75 45.76 2.89
CA THR A 1147 38.50 46.86 3.49
C THR A 1147 39.45 46.27 4.51
N ASP A 1148 40.74 46.23 4.17
CA ASP A 1148 41.78 45.73 5.07
C ASP A 1148 41.76 46.54 6.40
N GLY A 1149 41.37 45.89 7.51
CA GLY A 1149 41.62 46.40 8.86
C GLY A 1149 40.43 46.83 9.73
N ALA A 1150 39.17 46.68 9.30
CA ALA A 1150 38.03 46.96 10.19
C ALA A 1150 37.54 45.69 10.90
N THR A 1151 38.01 45.47 12.12
CA THR A 1151 37.35 44.55 13.07
C THR A 1151 35.98 45.12 13.45
N ALA A 1152 34.92 44.44 13.00
CA ALA A 1152 33.50 44.72 13.25
C ALA A 1152 32.91 46.02 12.64
N PRO A 1153 31.69 45.98 12.08
CA PRO A 1153 30.97 47.20 11.73
C PRO A 1153 30.55 47.93 13.02
N PRO A 1154 30.59 49.27 13.08
CA PRO A 1154 30.02 50.00 14.20
C PRO A 1154 28.50 49.76 14.27
N PRO A 1155 27.91 49.60 15.47
CA PRO A 1155 26.47 49.42 15.59
C PRO A 1155 25.78 50.75 15.27
N GLY A 1156 25.03 50.80 14.16
CA GLY A 1156 24.11 51.89 13.86
C GLY A 1156 24.52 52.76 12.67
N GLY A 1157 24.33 52.24 11.47
CA GLY A 1157 24.32 53.02 10.24
C GLY A 1157 23.28 52.45 9.27
N SER A 1158 22.07 52.98 9.29
CA SER A 1158 21.06 52.65 8.28
C SER A 1158 21.40 53.37 6.97
N THR A 1159 21.86 52.63 5.96
CA THR A 1159 21.84 53.10 4.57
C THR A 1159 21.07 52.08 3.74
N HIS A 1160 19.88 52.50 3.30
CA HIS A 1160 19.03 51.74 2.39
C HIS A 1160 19.50 52.00 0.96
N LEU A 1161 19.91 50.94 0.26
CA LEU A 1161 19.94 50.91 -1.20
C LEU A 1161 18.72 50.11 -1.64
N ASP A 1162 17.63 50.83 -1.93
CA ASP A 1162 16.42 50.28 -2.52
C ASP A 1162 16.61 50.18 -4.04
N THR A 1163 16.88 48.97 -4.52
CA THR A 1163 16.48 48.54 -5.87
C THR A 1163 16.23 47.04 -5.81
N ILE A 1164 15.03 46.67 -5.37
CA ILE A 1164 14.44 45.35 -5.60
C ILE A 1164 13.32 45.60 -6.59
N ASP A 1165 13.62 45.51 -7.88
CA ASP A 1165 12.58 45.57 -8.90
C ASP A 1165 12.09 44.16 -9.23
N ARG A 1166 10.78 43.95 -9.08
CA ARG A 1166 10.04 42.82 -9.63
C ARG A 1166 9.37 43.28 -10.93
N SER A 1167 10.14 43.82 -11.87
CA SER A 1167 9.64 44.20 -13.19
C SER A 1167 9.77 43.04 -14.16
N ASN A 1168 9.01 41.97 -13.90
CA ASN A 1168 8.56 41.07 -14.97
C ASN A 1168 7.16 40.49 -14.72
N LEU A 1169 6.33 41.22 -13.96
CA LEU A 1169 4.89 40.96 -13.88
C LEU A 1169 4.16 42.25 -14.21
N ARG A 1170 3.60 42.33 -15.42
CA ARG A 1170 2.60 43.35 -15.79
C ARG A 1170 1.35 43.13 -14.91
N ASP A 1171 1.19 43.90 -13.83
CA ASP A 1171 -0.10 44.05 -13.14
C ASP A 1171 -0.42 45.55 -12.90
N PRO A 1172 -1.48 46.10 -13.50
CA PRO A 1172 -1.85 47.51 -13.38
C PRO A 1172 -2.62 47.88 -12.09
N ARG A 1173 -2.61 47.06 -11.02
CA ARG A 1173 -3.46 47.33 -9.83
C ARG A 1173 -2.74 47.29 -8.48
N TYR A 1174 -1.79 48.20 -8.25
CA TYR A 1174 -1.39 48.57 -6.89
C TYR A 1174 -1.42 50.09 -6.65
N ARG A 1175 -2.55 50.57 -6.12
CA ARG A 1175 -2.67 51.93 -5.54
C ARG A 1175 -2.26 51.89 -4.07
N HIS A 1176 -1.07 52.38 -3.74
CA HIS A 1176 -0.71 52.65 -2.35
C HIS A 1176 -1.30 53.99 -1.85
N ARG A 1177 -2.24 53.89 -0.91
CA ARG A 1177 -2.50 54.94 0.09
C ARG A 1177 -1.52 54.74 1.24
N ARG A 1178 -0.64 55.72 1.49
CA ARG A 1178 -0.53 56.43 2.78
C ARG A 1178 0.59 57.48 2.73
N ARG A 1179 0.24 58.69 3.19
CA ARG A 1179 1.12 59.81 3.49
C ARG A 1179 1.94 59.49 4.75
N SER A 1180 3.23 59.80 4.73
CA SER A 1180 3.96 60.26 5.90
C SER A 1180 4.66 61.58 5.58
N GLN A 1181 4.46 62.56 6.47
CA GLN A 1181 5.25 63.78 6.53
C GLN A 1181 6.67 63.43 6.99
N VAL A 1182 7.69 63.94 6.30
CA VAL A 1182 9.00 64.19 6.91
C VAL A 1182 9.48 65.56 6.45
N SER A 1183 9.93 66.33 7.45
CA SER A 1183 10.45 67.69 7.38
C SER A 1183 11.72 67.78 6.54
N ARG A 1184 11.86 68.92 5.86
CA ARG A 1184 13.11 69.36 5.24
C ARG A 1184 14.14 69.68 6.33
N ASP A 1185 15.35 69.15 6.18
CA ASP A 1185 16.54 69.88 6.59
C ASP A 1185 17.65 69.73 5.54
N ARG A 1186 18.31 70.84 5.25
CA ARG A 1186 19.41 70.99 4.30
C ARG A 1186 20.72 70.93 5.06
N GLY A 1187 21.68 70.14 4.59
CA GLY A 1187 23.07 70.32 4.99
C GLY A 1187 24.04 69.24 4.50
N GLY A 1188 25.03 69.65 3.71
CA GLY A 1188 26.36 69.05 3.66
C GLY A 1188 26.55 67.82 2.76
N LEU A 1189 27.26 67.99 1.64
CA LEU A 1189 27.93 66.89 0.93
C LEU A 1189 29.00 66.27 1.85
N GLN A 1190 28.76 65.05 2.33
CA GLN A 1190 29.81 64.14 2.77
C GLN A 1190 29.85 62.95 1.82
N THR A 1191 31.00 62.74 1.19
CA THR A 1191 31.32 61.53 0.41
C THR A 1191 31.25 60.31 1.36
N HIS A 1192 30.16 59.54 1.30
CA HIS A 1192 30.05 58.26 1.99
C HIS A 1192 30.58 57.16 1.09
N SER A 1193 31.48 56.32 1.61
CA SER A 1193 31.80 55.02 1.03
C SER A 1193 30.56 54.12 1.12
N TRP A 1194 30.10 53.59 0.00
CA TRP A 1194 29.00 52.65 -0.05
C TRP A 1194 29.49 51.27 0.38
N GLU A 1195 29.21 50.84 1.61
CA GLU A 1195 29.30 49.42 1.98
C GLU A 1195 28.04 48.71 1.46
N GLY A 1196 28.15 48.04 0.32
CA GLY A 1196 27.04 47.28 -0.23
C GLY A 1196 26.91 45.90 0.42
N ILE A 1197 25.68 45.44 0.64
CA ILE A 1197 25.38 44.13 1.20
C ILE A 1197 25.30 43.10 0.05
N MET A 1198 26.06 42.00 0.16
CA MET A 1198 25.96 40.89 -0.78
C MET A 1198 24.59 40.21 -0.71
N ILE A 1199 23.97 39.96 -1.87
CA ILE A 1199 22.71 39.20 -1.97
C ILE A 1199 23.03 37.76 -2.36
N SER A 1200 22.61 36.81 -1.54
CA SER A 1200 22.68 35.38 -1.81
C SER A 1200 21.35 34.92 -2.44
N SER A 1201 21.40 34.33 -3.64
CA SER A 1201 20.23 33.70 -4.26
C SER A 1201 20.25 32.18 -4.03
N SER A 1202 19.51 31.70 -3.03
CA SER A 1202 19.29 30.25 -2.78
C SER A 1202 17.98 29.74 -3.41
N SER A 1203 17.46 30.43 -4.42
CA SER A 1203 16.34 30.02 -5.29
C SER A 1203 16.57 30.62 -6.67
N ASN A 1204 15.95 30.08 -7.74
CA ASN A 1204 16.02 30.56 -9.13
C ASN A 1204 15.60 32.05 -9.35
N MET A 1205 15.49 32.86 -8.30
CA MET A 1205 15.42 34.30 -8.38
C MET A 1205 16.84 34.88 -8.40
N THR A 1206 17.28 35.30 -9.57
CA THR A 1206 18.49 36.11 -9.77
C THR A 1206 18.28 37.46 -9.10
N PHE A 1207 18.96 37.73 -7.99
CA PHE A 1207 19.14 39.11 -7.52
C PHE A 1207 20.50 39.57 -8.00
N GLN A 1208 20.52 40.55 -8.89
CA GLN A 1208 21.75 41.18 -9.37
C GLN A 1208 22.10 42.34 -8.42
N ALA A 1209 23.33 42.34 -7.91
CA ALA A 1209 23.89 43.53 -7.27
C ALA A 1209 24.39 44.48 -8.36
N LEU A 1210 23.97 45.74 -8.31
CA LEU A 1210 24.33 46.80 -9.26
C LEU A 1210 25.35 47.74 -8.62
N ALA A 1211 26.52 47.91 -9.23
CA ALA A 1211 27.48 48.95 -8.87
C ALA A 1211 27.57 49.97 -10.01
N THR A 1212 27.03 51.18 -9.79
CA THR A 1212 27.22 52.29 -10.73
C THR A 1212 28.51 53.03 -10.40
N SER A 1213 29.53 52.95 -11.25
CA SER A 1213 30.62 53.92 -11.24
C SER A 1213 30.11 55.25 -11.78
N THR A 1214 30.29 56.34 -11.04
CA THR A 1214 30.07 57.69 -11.57
C THR A 1214 30.93 57.91 -12.82
N LEU A 1215 30.29 58.27 -13.93
CA LEU A 1215 30.95 58.76 -15.14
C LEU A 1215 31.87 59.95 -14.79
N PRO A 1216 33.09 60.06 -15.37
CA PRO A 1216 33.90 61.26 -15.23
C PRO A 1216 33.20 62.43 -15.94
N ASP A 1217 33.27 63.61 -15.34
CA ASP A 1217 32.76 64.88 -15.86
C ASP A 1217 32.98 65.05 -17.38
N VAL A 1218 31.90 64.99 -18.15
CA VAL A 1218 31.86 65.57 -19.51
C VAL A 1218 31.19 66.94 -19.42
N ALA A 1219 31.92 67.89 -18.86
CA ALA A 1219 31.66 69.30 -19.08
C ALA A 1219 32.41 69.73 -20.35
N ALA A 1220 31.68 69.83 -21.47
CA ALA A 1220 31.81 70.87 -22.52
C ALA A 1220 31.41 70.34 -23.91
N VAL A 1221 30.15 70.55 -24.31
CA VAL A 1221 29.85 71.15 -25.62
C VAL A 1221 28.59 72.01 -25.46
N LYS A 1222 28.79 73.33 -25.47
CA LYS A 1222 27.74 74.31 -25.72
C LYS A 1222 27.40 74.32 -27.22
N GLY A 1223 26.11 74.35 -27.55
CA GLY A 1223 25.65 75.19 -28.66
C GLY A 1223 24.73 74.55 -29.69
N SER A 1224 23.62 75.27 -29.94
CA SER A 1224 22.76 75.30 -31.13
C SER A 1224 21.71 74.17 -31.26
N GLN A 1225 20.42 74.52 -31.04
CA GLN A 1225 19.39 74.76 -32.08
C GLN A 1225 18.86 73.44 -32.67
N GLN A 1226 17.57 73.09 -32.77
CA GLN A 1226 16.26 73.75 -32.79
C GLN A 1226 15.23 72.65 -32.41
N THR A 1227 14.30 72.87 -31.49
CA THR A 1227 12.88 73.18 -31.77
C THR A 1227 12.07 72.10 -32.51
N ARG A 1228 11.21 71.36 -31.78
CA ARG A 1228 9.73 71.25 -31.98
C ARG A 1228 9.12 70.25 -30.97
N VAL A 1229 8.39 70.73 -29.95
CA VAL A 1229 6.91 70.89 -29.89
C VAL A 1229 6.15 69.59 -29.48
N ILE A 1230 5.81 69.54 -28.18
CA ILE A 1230 4.61 68.99 -27.47
C ILE A 1230 3.39 68.85 -28.43
N PRO A 1231 2.37 67.94 -28.32
CA PRO A 1231 1.88 67.39 -27.05
C PRO A 1231 1.02 66.08 -27.00
N ARG A 1232 0.77 65.64 -25.75
CA ARG A 1232 -0.52 65.13 -25.20
C ARG A 1232 -1.05 63.72 -25.52
N LEU A 1233 -1.21 62.99 -24.40
CA LEU A 1233 -2.44 62.33 -23.89
C LEU A 1233 -2.96 61.04 -24.54
N ARG A 1234 -3.06 60.05 -23.64
CA ARG A 1234 -4.22 59.19 -23.33
C ARG A 1234 -4.55 58.01 -24.24
N GLN A 1235 -4.88 56.94 -23.53
CA GLN A 1235 -5.50 55.66 -23.94
C GLN A 1235 -4.48 54.74 -24.60
N SER A 1236 -4.18 53.54 -24.10
CA SER A 1236 -4.89 52.61 -23.23
C SER A 1236 -3.90 51.81 -22.37
#